data_AF-A0A517U1N1-F1
#
_entry.id   AF-A0A517U1N1-F1
#
_cell.length_a   1.000
_cell.length_b   1.000
_cell.length_c   1.000
_cell.angle_alpha   90.00
_cell.angle_beta   90.00
_cell.angle_gamma   90.00
#
_symmetry.space_group_name_H-M   'P 1'
#
loop_
_entity.id
_entity.type
_entity.pdbx_description
1 polymer ?
#
loop_
_entity_poly.entity_id
_entity_poly.type
_entity_poly.pdbx_seq_one_letter_code
_entity_poly.pdbx_strand_id
1 'polypeptide(L)'
;MQQAANIFRSQLRAGRCEPSEDQGPRWGRGFRTAAATMSFLSAVTFGLKSTHAAFTTIINSPPDAIETLSSIGSGTQLNLYPGAALDRLFRIGAGRQSSDNIEVNLDGGIVLGSLKTSGSWKKNSNVVINIRGGVVGEYLIADNANVVNVSGGSIRNFYTFDESRLNLFGGDFRVNGTPVAGLNALGSSLSLNLDPGSLLTGTLADGTPVAISGEGINSDYLVDGTLTLHAAVVPAAVPHTFHAPGGALPHGLRAGQRLVVGDEGIVPQNFNASWGSVVDVTAGKIGDKFEAVGAVVSVSGGEVGGQSTAFRGTVVSLSGGSIGNNFNAGRGSVFNMTGGEVGYLFEALGGSQVNLAGGVVQPYLVAHPDSKVVIAGSGFRLDGVAVGGLNAVGNERQINVPAGAVLSGTFADGRQFAFSDQTYDDFAAGTLTLRATPPPAAGPPMIHAPSAASPLGLQSGQTLLVSDGGDVGENFNADWGSVVSINGGQVGGGFEAVGAMVNVTAGHIGWRFDAFYGSAINISGGVFEGVVRAHRGSVINFSGGQIGHYLTVDNGSVVNVSGGVIDYGTQVNRGGVLNLSGGELGEEFQVYSGAFNMNGGSIAGRASILGDAVANVSGGTIGDQLSVQNGARLVLAGGDFRLNGVPLSGLATIGSSTAVDIPADALLSGTLRDGTPFAFSDQDGDYFEPGAIRLINWYDELPNPPLIDRPNGPTPTGVRAGQTIVVDASHPLGDHFNAGWGSSVTVAGGSIGENFEAAGAQVLLASGSIGDGFDAFHGSVVTIAGGEIGDRFEAYEGSTVNIAGGRITGYLNARRGSVVNVSGGEVGVIADAGSVVNISGGHGGAVGIRPGSEVHLYGSEFRLGGEPIAGLLPGHTVEINLADLGNWTELSAILTDGSPFRTWLVDEYYYQSPGSTIPTPATQLTVTSVPTADFNADGLVDAADLAQWNNAFGISADGNDFLAWQRQFNLLSAASPRQTSVPEPASHCLLIAMAVGSISPRRFAADAGHNVRNANM
;
A
#
# COMPACT_ATOMS: atom_id res chain seq x y z
N MET A 1 -63.60 -1.19 -51.63
CA MET A 1 -63.16 -1.78 -52.92
C MET A 1 -62.19 -2.90 -52.58
N GLN A 2 -62.24 -4.14 -53.06
CA GLN A 2 -63.22 -4.97 -53.78
C GLN A 2 -62.54 -6.35 -53.92
N GLN A 3 -63.30 -7.46 -53.77
CA GLN A 3 -62.95 -8.89 -54.00
C GLN A 3 -62.17 -9.61 -52.86
N ALA A 4 -62.72 -10.47 -51.98
CA ALA A 4 -63.55 -11.71 -52.09
C ALA A 4 -62.73 -12.99 -52.42
N ALA A 5 -62.92 -14.20 -51.86
CA ALA A 5 -63.66 -14.77 -50.72
C ALA A 5 -63.44 -16.31 -50.64
N ASN A 6 -63.66 -16.90 -49.45
CA ASN A 6 -64.16 -18.28 -49.12
C ASN A 6 -63.18 -19.49 -49.21
N ILE A 7 -63.20 -20.49 -48.30
CA ILE A 7 -64.31 -21.39 -47.92
C ILE A 7 -64.16 -22.02 -46.49
N PHE A 8 -65.28 -21.98 -45.71
CA PHE A 8 -65.87 -22.86 -44.65
C PHE A 8 -65.02 -23.54 -43.54
N ARG A 9 -65.22 -23.29 -42.22
CA ARG A 9 -66.27 -23.75 -41.24
C ARG A 9 -66.53 -25.26 -41.29
N SER A 10 -66.70 -26.06 -40.22
CA SER A 10 -66.80 -25.96 -38.75
C SER A 10 -67.22 -27.36 -38.29
N GLN A 11 -66.91 -27.84 -37.08
CA GLN A 11 -67.86 -28.44 -36.13
C GLN A 11 -67.17 -28.97 -34.86
N LEU A 12 -67.78 -28.62 -33.73
CA LEU A 12 -67.51 -29.01 -32.36
C LEU A 12 -67.81 -30.51 -32.10
N ARG A 13 -67.12 -31.13 -31.13
CA ARG A 13 -67.75 -31.58 -29.87
C ARG A 13 -66.76 -32.19 -28.87
N ALA A 14 -67.06 -31.93 -27.61
CA ALA A 14 -66.39 -32.31 -26.39
C ALA A 14 -66.51 -33.81 -26.05
N GLY A 15 -65.60 -34.30 -25.20
CA GLY A 15 -65.73 -35.55 -24.47
C GLY A 15 -64.60 -35.75 -23.45
N ARG A 16 -64.92 -35.58 -22.16
CA ARG A 16 -64.10 -35.97 -21.01
C ARG A 16 -63.87 -37.49 -20.96
N CYS A 17 -62.74 -37.92 -20.42
CA CYS A 17 -62.57 -38.90 -19.32
C CYS A 17 -61.17 -39.54 -19.35
N GLU A 18 -60.38 -39.31 -18.30
CA GLU A 18 -59.44 -40.30 -17.72
C GLU A 18 -60.26 -41.46 -17.07
N PRO A 19 -59.70 -42.58 -16.52
CA PRO A 19 -58.31 -42.86 -16.12
C PRO A 19 -57.83 -44.33 -16.30
N SER A 20 -56.76 -44.67 -15.58
CA SER A 20 -56.24 -45.99 -15.14
C SER A 20 -55.28 -46.72 -16.09
N GLU A 21 -54.01 -46.87 -15.72
CA GLU A 21 -53.43 -47.84 -14.75
C GLU A 21 -53.37 -49.28 -15.29
N ASP A 22 -52.13 -49.67 -15.59
CA ASP A 22 -51.46 -50.83 -15.02
C ASP A 22 -51.58 -52.20 -15.72
N GLN A 23 -50.50 -52.98 -15.48
CA GLN A 23 -50.32 -54.42 -15.68
C GLN A 23 -49.83 -54.90 -17.06
N GLY A 24 -48.55 -55.29 -17.08
CA GLY A 24 -47.98 -56.19 -18.10
C GLY A 24 -48.60 -57.59 -18.05
N PRO A 25 -48.20 -58.49 -18.97
CA PRO A 25 -47.45 -59.66 -18.49
C PRO A 25 -46.38 -60.20 -19.45
N ARG A 26 -45.59 -61.10 -18.84
CA ARG A 26 -44.49 -61.93 -19.35
C ARG A 26 -44.89 -62.94 -20.44
N TRP A 27 -43.87 -63.72 -20.86
CA TRP A 27 -43.79 -64.89 -21.76
C TRP A 27 -43.39 -64.51 -23.19
N GLY A 28 -42.38 -65.10 -23.85
CA GLY A 28 -41.55 -66.26 -23.58
C GLY A 28 -41.13 -66.85 -24.95
N ARG A 29 -39.81 -66.92 -25.20
CA ARG A 29 -39.04 -67.71 -26.21
C ARG A 29 -39.72 -68.14 -27.53
N GLY A 30 -39.06 -67.83 -28.66
CA GLY A 30 -39.07 -68.72 -29.81
C GLY A 30 -38.60 -68.14 -31.15
N PHE A 31 -37.51 -68.71 -31.66
CA PHE A 31 -37.08 -68.79 -33.07
C PHE A 31 -36.10 -67.77 -33.68
N ARG A 32 -35.04 -68.40 -34.21
CA ARG A 32 -33.91 -67.91 -35.02
C ARG A 32 -34.37 -67.59 -36.43
N THR A 33 -33.80 -66.56 -37.09
CA THR A 33 -32.84 -66.68 -38.22
C THR A 33 -32.69 -65.37 -39.01
N ALA A 34 -31.47 -65.18 -39.50
CA ALA A 34 -31.07 -64.47 -40.72
C ALA A 34 -30.98 -62.93 -40.72
N ALA A 35 -29.74 -62.48 -40.54
CA ALA A 35 -28.93 -61.81 -41.57
C ALA A 35 -29.20 -60.33 -41.93
N ALA A 36 -28.12 -59.56 -41.70
CA ALA A 36 -27.63 -58.45 -42.51
C ALA A 36 -28.44 -57.14 -42.54
N THR A 37 -28.02 -56.19 -41.69
CA THR A 37 -28.05 -54.77 -42.07
C THR A 37 -26.77 -54.11 -41.54
N MET A 38 -25.82 -53.92 -42.44
CA MET A 38 -24.58 -53.18 -42.22
C MET A 38 -24.92 -51.76 -41.73
N SER A 39 -24.40 -51.40 -40.55
CA SER A 39 -24.26 -50.02 -40.13
C SER A 39 -23.14 -49.37 -40.94
N PHE A 40 -23.50 -48.46 -41.85
CA PHE A 40 -22.56 -47.53 -42.48
C PHE A 40 -22.23 -46.45 -41.44
N LEU A 41 -21.26 -46.73 -40.58
CA LEU A 41 -20.56 -45.71 -39.80
C LEU A 41 -19.37 -45.25 -40.67
N SER A 42 -19.63 -44.33 -41.59
CA SER A 42 -18.55 -43.68 -42.34
C SER A 42 -17.84 -42.70 -41.41
N ALA A 43 -16.83 -43.21 -40.71
CA ALA A 43 -15.73 -42.39 -40.21
C ALA A 43 -15.04 -41.78 -41.43
N VAL A 44 -15.30 -40.49 -41.69
CA VAL A 44 -14.43 -39.70 -42.55
C VAL A 44 -13.18 -39.40 -41.72
N THR A 45 -12.29 -40.38 -41.64
CA THR A 45 -10.89 -40.13 -41.29
C THR A 45 -10.33 -39.31 -42.44
N PHE A 46 -10.10 -38.01 -42.20
CA PHE A 46 -9.24 -37.21 -43.08
C PHE A 46 -7.81 -37.74 -42.97
N GLY A 47 -7.54 -38.82 -43.71
CA GLY A 47 -6.21 -39.34 -43.95
C GLY A 47 -5.49 -38.50 -45.00
N LEU A 48 -5.14 -37.26 -44.65
CA LEU A 48 -3.83 -36.80 -45.09
C LEU A 48 -2.85 -37.65 -44.28
N LYS A 49 -2.24 -38.65 -44.93
CA LYS A 49 -0.95 -39.16 -44.43
C LYS A 49 -0.01 -37.97 -44.45
N SER A 50 0.03 -37.19 -43.37
CA SER A 50 1.27 -36.56 -42.99
C SER A 50 2.24 -37.72 -42.95
N THR A 51 3.31 -37.66 -43.74
CA THR A 51 4.54 -38.34 -43.35
C THR A 51 4.71 -38.00 -41.87
N HIS A 52 4.44 -38.94 -40.96
CA HIS A 52 4.47 -38.68 -39.52
C HIS A 52 5.82 -38.02 -39.29
N ALA A 53 5.82 -36.73 -38.97
CA ALA A 53 7.04 -36.08 -38.59
C ALA A 53 7.51 -36.86 -37.36
N ALA A 54 8.71 -37.41 -37.42
CA ALA A 54 9.23 -38.16 -36.29
C ALA A 54 9.48 -37.15 -35.16
N PHE A 55 8.52 -37.06 -34.22
CA PHE A 55 8.72 -36.29 -32.99
C PHE A 55 9.77 -37.01 -32.14
N THR A 56 10.78 -36.28 -31.68
CA THR A 56 11.82 -36.79 -30.80
C THR A 56 11.29 -36.97 -29.38
N THR A 57 10.28 -36.18 -29.00
CA THR A 57 9.64 -36.20 -27.69
C THR A 57 8.13 -36.28 -27.87
N ILE A 58 7.47 -37.23 -27.21
CA ILE A 58 6.01 -37.33 -27.16
C ILE A 58 5.60 -37.35 -25.69
N ILE A 59 4.76 -36.41 -25.28
CA ILE A 59 4.25 -36.26 -23.92
C ILE A 59 2.75 -36.52 -23.95
N ASN A 60 2.28 -37.49 -23.16
CA ASN A 60 0.89 -37.90 -23.05
C ASN A 60 0.41 -37.69 -21.60
N SER A 61 -0.35 -36.64 -21.35
CA SER A 61 -0.81 -36.32 -20.00
C SER A 61 -2.33 -36.45 -19.89
N PRO A 62 -2.85 -37.17 -18.86
CA PRO A 62 -2.17 -38.22 -18.09
C PRO A 62 -1.72 -39.43 -18.96
N PRO A 63 -0.75 -40.25 -18.49
CA PRO A 63 -0.18 -40.27 -17.14
C PRO A 63 1.03 -39.36 -16.93
N ASP A 64 1.60 -38.75 -17.98
CA ASP A 64 2.80 -37.93 -17.83
C ASP A 64 2.49 -36.69 -16.97
N ALA A 65 3.30 -36.45 -15.94
CA ALA A 65 3.17 -35.27 -15.08
C ALA A 65 3.70 -34.04 -15.81
N ILE A 66 2.85 -33.04 -15.99
CA ILE A 66 3.15 -31.81 -16.74
C ILE A 66 2.94 -30.54 -15.92
N GLU A 67 2.64 -30.66 -14.63
CA GLU A 67 2.26 -29.55 -13.75
C GLU A 67 3.33 -28.46 -13.66
N THR A 68 4.60 -28.80 -13.93
CA THR A 68 5.74 -27.87 -13.94
C THR A 68 6.15 -27.40 -15.34
N LEU A 69 5.52 -27.91 -16.41
CA LEU A 69 5.86 -27.52 -17.77
C LEU A 69 5.24 -26.16 -18.10
N SER A 70 6.10 -25.16 -18.23
CA SER A 70 5.71 -23.84 -18.76
C SER A 70 5.96 -23.70 -20.26
N SER A 71 6.69 -24.62 -20.89
CA SER A 71 6.94 -24.63 -22.34
C SER A 71 7.38 -25.98 -22.90
N ILE A 72 7.31 -26.13 -24.24
CA ILE A 72 7.88 -27.27 -25.00
C ILE A 72 8.72 -26.77 -26.18
N GLY A 73 9.76 -27.52 -26.56
CA GLY A 73 10.70 -27.17 -27.64
C GLY A 73 10.49 -27.98 -28.93
N SER A 74 11.38 -27.79 -29.92
CA SER A 74 11.33 -28.46 -31.23
C SER A 74 11.21 -29.98 -31.16
N GLY A 75 10.53 -30.57 -32.15
CA GLY A 75 10.37 -32.01 -32.26
C GLY A 75 9.51 -32.64 -31.16
N THR A 76 8.70 -31.83 -30.47
CA THR A 76 7.84 -32.29 -29.37
C THR A 76 6.39 -32.40 -29.83
N GLN A 77 5.74 -33.52 -29.50
CA GLN A 77 4.29 -33.65 -29.50
C GLN A 77 3.78 -33.68 -28.06
N LEU A 78 2.79 -32.85 -27.74
CA LEU A 78 2.12 -32.84 -26.45
C LEU A 78 0.63 -33.18 -26.63
N ASN A 79 0.17 -34.22 -25.97
CA ASN A 79 -1.23 -34.65 -25.96
C ASN A 79 -1.81 -34.46 -24.56
N LEU A 80 -2.89 -33.68 -24.47
CA LEU A 80 -3.56 -33.30 -23.24
C LEU A 80 -4.96 -33.92 -23.20
N TYR A 81 -5.09 -34.99 -22.43
CA TYR A 81 -6.32 -35.75 -22.23
C TYR A 81 -7.09 -35.24 -21.00
N PRO A 82 -8.35 -35.67 -20.79
CA PRO A 82 -9.13 -35.30 -19.61
C PRO A 82 -8.36 -35.58 -18.30
N GLY A 83 -8.37 -34.61 -17.39
CA GLY A 83 -7.63 -34.66 -16.12
C GLY A 83 -6.23 -34.04 -16.16
N ALA A 84 -5.68 -33.76 -17.34
CA ALA A 84 -4.44 -32.99 -17.47
C ALA A 84 -4.70 -31.49 -17.32
N ALA A 85 -3.81 -30.79 -16.62
CA ALA A 85 -3.83 -29.34 -16.51
C ALA A 85 -2.43 -28.76 -16.77
N LEU A 86 -2.36 -27.73 -17.60
CA LEU A 86 -1.19 -26.89 -17.80
C LEU A 86 -1.33 -25.57 -17.04
N ASP A 87 -0.20 -24.99 -16.66
CA ASP A 87 -0.11 -23.72 -15.94
C ASP A 87 -0.67 -22.52 -16.75
N ARG A 88 -0.79 -21.36 -16.08
CA ARG A 88 -1.41 -20.13 -16.59
C ARG A 88 -0.78 -19.56 -17.87
N LEU A 89 0.49 -19.82 -18.16
CA LEU A 89 1.16 -19.29 -19.35
C LEU A 89 1.99 -20.36 -20.06
N PHE A 90 1.32 -21.26 -20.78
CA PHE A 90 2.02 -22.30 -21.53
C PHE A 90 2.50 -21.81 -22.89
N ARG A 91 3.81 -21.90 -23.10
CA ARG A 91 4.49 -21.45 -24.33
C ARG A 91 4.84 -22.62 -25.23
N ILE A 92 4.34 -22.59 -26.45
CA ILE A 92 4.73 -23.53 -27.50
C ILE A 92 5.96 -22.94 -28.20
N GLY A 93 7.12 -23.56 -27.96
CA GLY A 93 8.45 -23.10 -28.38
C GLY A 93 9.38 -22.76 -27.22
N ALA A 94 10.68 -22.98 -27.42
CA ALA A 94 11.74 -22.77 -26.44
C ALA A 94 12.14 -21.29 -26.34
N GLY A 95 11.32 -20.47 -25.69
CA GLY A 95 11.69 -19.11 -25.27
C GLY A 95 12.30 -18.23 -26.37
N ARG A 96 13.62 -17.99 -26.32
CA ARG A 96 14.38 -17.14 -27.27
C ARG A 96 14.98 -17.89 -28.46
N GLN A 97 14.73 -19.19 -28.60
CA GLN A 97 15.25 -20.02 -29.68
C GLN A 97 14.15 -20.33 -30.70
N SER A 98 14.51 -20.40 -31.98
CA SER A 98 13.60 -20.87 -33.02
C SER A 98 13.19 -22.30 -32.73
N SER A 99 11.89 -22.56 -32.71
CA SER A 99 11.37 -23.91 -32.55
C SER A 99 10.69 -24.38 -33.83
N ASP A 100 10.85 -25.66 -34.15
CA ASP A 100 10.31 -26.27 -35.38
C ASP A 100 9.69 -27.63 -35.07
N ASN A 101 8.70 -28.02 -35.86
CA ASN A 101 8.04 -29.32 -35.76
C ASN A 101 7.49 -29.62 -34.35
N ILE A 102 6.54 -28.78 -33.89
CA ILE A 102 5.84 -28.96 -32.62
C ILE A 102 4.37 -29.24 -32.88
N GLU A 103 3.80 -30.21 -32.17
CA GLU A 103 2.36 -30.48 -32.20
C GLU A 103 1.76 -30.47 -30.79
N VAL A 104 0.65 -29.77 -30.61
CA VAL A 104 -0.13 -29.80 -29.36
C VAL A 104 -1.54 -30.27 -29.66
N ASN A 105 -1.97 -31.38 -29.04
CA ASN A 105 -3.31 -31.92 -29.14
C ASN A 105 -4.04 -31.73 -27.80
N LEU A 106 -5.12 -30.95 -27.80
CA LEU A 106 -6.03 -30.79 -26.66
C LEU A 106 -7.28 -31.64 -26.90
N ASP A 107 -7.32 -32.82 -26.30
CA ASP A 107 -8.38 -33.82 -26.44
C ASP A 107 -9.19 -33.97 -25.12
N GLY A 108 -9.31 -32.88 -24.35
CA GLY A 108 -10.08 -32.83 -23.10
C GLY A 108 -9.37 -32.22 -21.90
N GLY A 109 -8.04 -32.01 -21.98
CA GLY A 109 -7.26 -31.35 -20.92
C GLY A 109 -7.58 -29.85 -20.75
N ILE A 110 -6.97 -29.22 -19.75
CA ILE A 110 -7.16 -27.80 -19.41
C ILE A 110 -5.84 -27.05 -19.53
N VAL A 111 -5.84 -25.89 -20.18
CA VAL A 111 -4.79 -24.88 -20.07
C VAL A 111 -5.35 -23.77 -19.19
N LEU A 112 -4.82 -23.60 -17.97
CA LEU A 112 -5.42 -22.70 -16.97
C LEU A 112 -5.43 -21.23 -17.40
N GLY A 113 -4.51 -20.81 -18.27
CA GLY A 113 -4.50 -19.47 -18.85
C GLY A 113 -4.27 -19.48 -20.36
N SER A 114 -3.14 -18.93 -20.81
CA SER A 114 -2.85 -18.75 -22.24
C SER A 114 -2.12 -19.94 -22.84
N LEU A 115 -2.55 -20.34 -24.05
CA LEU A 115 -1.82 -21.23 -24.94
C LEU A 115 -1.21 -20.38 -26.06
N LYS A 116 0.10 -20.10 -25.97
CA LYS A 116 0.78 -19.15 -26.86
C LYS A 116 1.87 -19.82 -27.67
N THR A 117 1.85 -19.69 -29.00
CA THR A 117 3.05 -19.95 -29.81
C THR A 117 4.06 -18.83 -29.53
N SER A 118 5.18 -19.15 -28.89
CA SER A 118 6.19 -18.16 -28.47
C SER A 118 6.95 -17.59 -29.66
N GLY A 119 7.19 -16.28 -29.70
CA GLY A 119 8.12 -15.72 -30.70
C GLY A 119 7.96 -14.25 -31.05
N SER A 120 7.96 -13.32 -30.08
CA SER A 120 8.04 -11.88 -30.43
C SER A 120 9.38 -11.48 -31.09
N TRP A 121 10.35 -12.40 -31.23
CA TRP A 121 11.70 -12.10 -31.72
C TRP A 121 12.31 -13.10 -32.71
N LYS A 122 11.83 -14.35 -32.79
CA LYS A 122 12.31 -15.37 -33.75
C LYS A 122 11.17 -16.28 -34.19
N LYS A 123 11.15 -16.61 -35.49
CA LYS A 123 10.12 -17.45 -36.11
C LYS A 123 10.14 -18.86 -35.51
N ASN A 124 8.99 -19.29 -34.98
CA ASN A 124 8.68 -20.71 -34.92
C ASN A 124 8.09 -21.12 -36.27
N SER A 125 8.48 -22.27 -36.79
CA SER A 125 7.92 -22.82 -38.02
C SER A 125 7.23 -24.15 -37.72
N ASN A 126 6.23 -24.51 -38.52
CA ASN A 126 5.57 -25.81 -38.46
C ASN A 126 5.02 -26.19 -37.07
N VAL A 127 4.47 -25.23 -36.31
CA VAL A 127 3.68 -25.56 -35.11
C VAL A 127 2.24 -25.82 -35.51
N VAL A 128 1.70 -26.95 -35.06
CA VAL A 128 0.30 -27.32 -35.23
C VAL A 128 -0.36 -27.47 -33.86
N ILE A 129 -1.45 -26.75 -33.63
CA ILE A 129 -2.29 -26.91 -32.44
C ILE A 129 -3.61 -27.51 -32.88
N ASN A 130 -3.99 -28.66 -32.35
CA ASN A 130 -5.28 -29.29 -32.59
C ASN A 130 -6.10 -29.28 -31.30
N ILE A 131 -7.25 -28.63 -31.32
CA ILE A 131 -8.17 -28.58 -30.19
C ILE A 131 -9.44 -29.32 -30.61
N ARG A 132 -9.59 -30.54 -30.08
CA ARG A 132 -10.76 -31.40 -30.33
C ARG A 132 -11.73 -31.44 -29.15
N GLY A 133 -11.27 -30.97 -27.99
CA GLY A 133 -12.00 -30.81 -26.74
C GLY A 133 -11.18 -30.00 -25.73
N GLY A 134 -11.59 -30.00 -24.47
CA GLY A 134 -10.85 -29.34 -23.38
C GLY A 134 -11.12 -27.85 -23.25
N VAL A 135 -10.28 -27.15 -22.47
CA VAL A 135 -10.45 -25.71 -22.15
C VAL A 135 -9.12 -24.96 -22.30
N VAL A 136 -9.15 -23.81 -22.98
CA VAL A 136 -8.07 -22.79 -22.94
C VAL A 136 -8.59 -21.56 -22.19
N GLY A 137 -8.05 -21.32 -20.99
CA GLY A 137 -8.65 -20.42 -20.00
C GLY A 137 -8.63 -18.93 -20.35
N GLU A 138 -7.66 -18.45 -21.14
CA GLU A 138 -7.52 -17.03 -21.47
C GLU A 138 -7.29 -16.72 -22.95
N TYR A 139 -6.11 -17.00 -23.50
CA TYR A 139 -5.75 -16.60 -24.86
C TYR A 139 -5.19 -17.79 -25.64
N LEU A 140 -5.75 -18.05 -26.81
CA LEU A 140 -5.15 -18.90 -27.82
C LEU A 140 -4.44 -18.00 -28.84
N ILE A 141 -3.11 -17.94 -28.74
CA ILE A 141 -2.29 -17.03 -29.55
C ILE A 141 -1.53 -17.85 -30.60
N ALA A 142 -1.88 -17.65 -31.87
CA ALA A 142 -1.20 -18.18 -33.04
C ALA A 142 -0.42 -17.06 -33.74
N ASP A 143 0.87 -17.25 -33.89
CA ASP A 143 1.79 -16.27 -34.47
C ASP A 143 2.78 -16.98 -35.42
N ASN A 144 3.46 -16.27 -36.32
CA ASN A 144 4.52 -16.78 -37.19
C ASN A 144 4.14 -18.00 -38.08
N ALA A 145 3.09 -17.91 -38.88
CA ALA A 145 2.67 -18.94 -39.85
C ALA A 145 2.26 -20.30 -39.23
N ASN A 146 1.97 -20.32 -37.92
CA ASN A 146 1.49 -21.50 -37.22
C ASN A 146 0.03 -21.83 -37.55
N VAL A 147 -0.33 -23.11 -37.45
CA VAL A 147 -1.67 -23.61 -37.79
C VAL A 147 -2.39 -24.05 -36.52
N VAL A 148 -3.60 -23.52 -36.32
CA VAL A 148 -4.49 -23.89 -35.22
C VAL A 148 -5.76 -24.49 -35.81
N ASN A 149 -6.08 -25.72 -35.44
CA ASN A 149 -7.25 -26.46 -35.86
C ASN A 149 -8.18 -26.65 -34.66
N VAL A 150 -9.39 -26.13 -34.73
CA VAL A 150 -10.37 -26.20 -33.64
C VAL A 150 -11.61 -26.91 -34.13
N SER A 151 -11.87 -28.11 -33.60
CA SER A 151 -13.06 -28.90 -33.88
C SER A 151 -13.91 -29.13 -32.64
N GLY A 152 -13.48 -28.64 -31.48
CA GLY A 152 -14.21 -28.72 -30.23
C GLY A 152 -13.53 -27.97 -29.09
N GLY A 153 -14.08 -28.10 -27.88
CA GLY A 153 -13.57 -27.45 -26.66
C GLY A 153 -13.99 -26.00 -26.48
N SER A 154 -13.64 -25.43 -25.32
CA SER A 154 -13.93 -24.04 -24.95
C SER A 154 -12.64 -23.20 -24.98
N ILE A 155 -12.65 -22.14 -25.77
CA ILE A 155 -11.55 -21.20 -25.94
C ILE A 155 -12.12 -19.82 -25.72
N ARG A 156 -11.50 -19.05 -24.84
CA ARG A 156 -11.97 -17.70 -24.53
C ARG A 156 -11.69 -16.73 -25.67
N ASN A 157 -10.42 -16.41 -25.92
CA ASN A 157 -10.05 -15.47 -26.98
C ASN A 157 -9.07 -16.07 -27.98
N PHE A 158 -9.23 -15.69 -29.24
CA PHE A 158 -8.38 -16.01 -30.37
C PHE A 158 -7.55 -14.81 -30.78
N TYR A 159 -6.25 -15.02 -30.89
CA TYR A 159 -5.30 -14.04 -31.39
C TYR A 159 -4.51 -14.68 -32.52
N THR A 160 -4.68 -14.19 -33.74
CA THR A 160 -3.88 -14.61 -34.89
C THR A 160 -3.03 -13.45 -35.40
N PHE A 161 -1.76 -13.74 -35.63
CA PHE A 161 -0.77 -12.82 -36.19
C PHE A 161 -0.09 -13.44 -37.41
N ASP A 162 0.68 -12.65 -38.17
CA ASP A 162 1.70 -13.09 -39.13
C ASP A 162 1.45 -14.43 -39.85
N GLU A 163 0.78 -14.43 -41.03
CA GLU A 163 0.59 -15.62 -41.88
C GLU A 163 -0.01 -16.88 -41.20
N SER A 164 -0.36 -16.84 -39.90
CA SER A 164 -0.95 -17.95 -39.17
C SER A 164 -2.33 -18.28 -39.69
N ARG A 165 -2.77 -19.51 -39.43
CA ARG A 165 -4.07 -20.01 -39.88
C ARG A 165 -4.86 -20.55 -38.70
N LEU A 166 -6.03 -19.99 -38.48
CA LEU A 166 -7.06 -20.51 -37.58
C LEU A 166 -8.12 -21.22 -38.42
N ASN A 167 -8.21 -22.54 -38.28
CA ASN A 167 -9.20 -23.38 -38.93
C ASN A 167 -10.27 -23.79 -37.92
N LEU A 168 -11.52 -23.40 -38.15
CA LEU A 168 -12.66 -23.83 -37.34
C LEU A 168 -13.45 -24.92 -38.09
N PHE A 169 -13.60 -26.09 -37.47
CA PHE A 169 -14.34 -27.22 -38.02
C PHE A 169 -15.69 -27.33 -37.32
N GLY A 170 -16.77 -27.13 -38.06
CA GLY A 170 -18.11 -27.06 -37.49
C GLY A 170 -19.20 -26.77 -38.51
N GLY A 171 -20.33 -26.26 -38.04
CA GLY A 171 -21.49 -25.92 -38.83
C GLY A 171 -22.26 -24.76 -38.20
N ASP A 172 -23.37 -24.38 -38.84
CA ASP A 172 -24.23 -23.25 -38.42
C ASP A 172 -23.47 -21.93 -38.24
N PHE A 173 -22.39 -21.74 -39.01
CA PHE A 173 -21.60 -20.52 -38.96
C PHE A 173 -22.43 -19.32 -39.42
N ARG A 174 -22.38 -18.24 -38.65
CA ARG A 174 -23.09 -16.99 -38.93
C ARG A 174 -22.18 -15.80 -38.65
N VAL A 175 -22.19 -14.81 -39.54
CA VAL A 175 -21.60 -13.50 -39.27
C VAL A 175 -22.73 -12.54 -38.99
N ASN A 176 -22.71 -11.91 -37.81
CA ASN A 176 -23.70 -10.94 -37.39
C ASN A 176 -25.14 -11.50 -37.41
N GLY A 177 -25.30 -12.80 -37.10
CA GLY A 177 -26.56 -13.54 -37.15
C GLY A 177 -26.95 -14.10 -38.53
N THR A 178 -26.28 -13.66 -39.59
CA THR A 178 -26.53 -14.09 -40.97
C THR A 178 -25.73 -15.36 -41.29
N PRO A 179 -26.35 -16.46 -41.76
CA PRO A 179 -25.63 -17.66 -42.15
C PRO A 179 -24.53 -17.40 -43.18
N VAL A 180 -23.36 -18.00 -42.97
CA VAL A 180 -22.23 -17.91 -43.89
C VAL A 180 -22.50 -18.80 -45.10
N ALA A 181 -22.63 -18.20 -46.28
CA ALA A 181 -22.85 -18.93 -47.52
C ALA A 181 -21.59 -19.71 -47.96
N GLY A 182 -21.77 -20.76 -48.77
CA GLY A 182 -20.65 -21.55 -49.31
C GLY A 182 -20.22 -22.74 -48.45
N LEU A 183 -20.80 -22.90 -47.26
CA LEU A 183 -20.53 -24.01 -46.32
C LEU A 183 -21.63 -25.09 -46.30
N ASN A 184 -22.33 -25.28 -47.43
CA ASN A 184 -23.53 -26.13 -47.52
C ASN A 184 -23.25 -27.63 -47.67
N ALA A 185 -21.99 -28.02 -47.94
CA ALA A 185 -21.59 -29.40 -48.14
C ALA A 185 -20.48 -29.78 -47.16
N LEU A 186 -20.55 -30.97 -46.56
CA LEU A 186 -19.50 -31.47 -45.67
C LEU A 186 -18.13 -31.46 -46.39
N GLY A 187 -17.11 -30.94 -45.71
CA GLY A 187 -15.77 -30.77 -46.25
C GLY A 187 -15.55 -29.51 -47.10
N SER A 188 -16.59 -28.72 -47.37
CA SER A 188 -16.39 -27.36 -47.93
C SER A 188 -15.67 -26.47 -46.93
N SER A 189 -14.86 -25.53 -47.44
CA SER A 189 -14.17 -24.56 -46.62
C SER A 189 -14.27 -23.16 -47.22
N LEU A 190 -14.20 -22.15 -46.35
CA LEU A 190 -14.27 -20.74 -46.71
C LEU A 190 -13.29 -19.94 -45.86
N SER A 191 -12.35 -19.26 -46.50
CA SER A 191 -11.56 -18.23 -45.84
C SER A 191 -12.40 -16.97 -45.67
N LEU A 192 -12.40 -16.44 -44.45
CA LEU A 192 -13.29 -15.36 -44.04
C LEU A 192 -12.47 -14.29 -43.32
N ASN A 193 -12.58 -13.04 -43.77
CA ASN A 193 -12.13 -11.90 -42.99
C ASN A 193 -13.32 -11.37 -42.19
N LEU A 194 -13.08 -10.98 -40.94
CA LEU A 194 -14.09 -10.36 -40.09
C LEU A 194 -13.80 -8.87 -40.03
N ASP A 195 -14.74 -8.06 -40.52
CA ASP A 195 -14.64 -6.61 -40.35
C ASP A 195 -14.61 -6.27 -38.85
N PRO A 196 -13.89 -5.21 -38.42
CA PRO A 196 -13.98 -4.72 -37.05
C PRO A 196 -15.43 -4.51 -36.65
N GLY A 197 -15.85 -5.02 -35.49
CA GLY A 197 -17.26 -5.00 -35.10
C GLY A 197 -18.08 -6.23 -35.46
N SER A 198 -17.53 -7.17 -36.22
CA SER A 198 -18.25 -8.39 -36.61
C SER A 198 -18.21 -9.45 -35.52
N LEU A 199 -19.32 -10.16 -35.40
CA LEU A 199 -19.45 -11.34 -34.55
C LEU A 199 -19.65 -12.58 -35.41
N LEU A 200 -18.67 -13.47 -35.42
CA LEU A 200 -18.81 -14.81 -35.96
C LEU A 200 -19.32 -15.74 -34.85
N THR A 201 -20.35 -16.50 -35.14
CA THR A 201 -20.81 -17.61 -34.28
C THR A 201 -20.84 -18.90 -35.07
N GLY A 202 -20.76 -20.04 -34.39
CA GLY A 202 -21.01 -21.35 -34.99
C GLY A 202 -21.14 -22.44 -33.95
N THR A 203 -21.27 -23.67 -34.42
CA THR A 203 -21.16 -24.87 -33.57
C THR A 203 -20.01 -25.72 -34.09
N LEU A 204 -19.03 -26.01 -33.24
CA LEU A 204 -17.89 -26.87 -33.56
C LEU A 204 -18.34 -28.32 -33.77
N ALA A 205 -17.47 -29.15 -34.37
CA ALA A 205 -17.79 -30.53 -34.74
C ALA A 205 -18.12 -31.44 -33.54
N ASP A 206 -17.66 -31.12 -32.33
CA ASP A 206 -18.05 -31.80 -31.09
C ASP A 206 -19.41 -31.34 -30.54
N GLY A 207 -20.03 -30.31 -31.14
CA GLY A 207 -21.27 -29.70 -30.68
C GLY A 207 -21.09 -28.48 -29.78
N THR A 208 -19.85 -28.05 -29.50
CA THR A 208 -19.56 -26.89 -28.66
C THR A 208 -19.86 -25.59 -29.41
N PRO A 209 -20.67 -24.67 -28.85
CA PRO A 209 -20.86 -23.35 -29.44
C PRO A 209 -19.59 -22.51 -29.38
N VAL A 210 -19.30 -21.78 -30.45
CA VAL A 210 -18.18 -20.84 -30.53
C VAL A 210 -18.67 -19.46 -30.93
N ALA A 211 -18.09 -18.43 -30.30
CA ALA A 211 -18.25 -17.03 -30.66
C ALA A 211 -16.85 -16.44 -30.88
N ILE A 212 -16.71 -15.60 -31.91
CA ILE A 212 -15.51 -14.82 -32.17
C ILE A 212 -15.96 -13.38 -32.47
N SER A 213 -15.56 -12.43 -31.65
CA SER A 213 -15.95 -11.04 -31.70
C SER A 213 -14.76 -10.12 -31.89
N GLY A 214 -14.82 -9.26 -32.92
CA GLY A 214 -13.92 -8.12 -33.05
C GLY A 214 -14.34 -6.89 -32.21
N GLU A 215 -15.27 -7.03 -31.27
CA GLU A 215 -15.79 -5.94 -30.41
C GLU A 215 -15.35 -6.06 -28.95
N GLY A 216 -14.93 -4.94 -28.36
CA GLY A 216 -14.71 -4.78 -26.91
C GLY A 216 -13.24 -4.85 -26.45
N ILE A 217 -13.02 -4.65 -25.14
CA ILE A 217 -11.69 -4.66 -24.51
C ILE A 217 -11.07 -6.06 -24.33
N ASN A 218 -11.89 -7.11 -24.50
CA ASN A 218 -11.48 -8.52 -24.52
C ASN A 218 -11.79 -9.15 -25.88
N SER A 219 -11.75 -8.38 -26.97
CA SER A 219 -12.06 -8.89 -28.30
C SER A 219 -11.05 -9.93 -28.77
N ASP A 220 -11.52 -10.84 -29.62
CA ASP A 220 -10.65 -11.61 -30.49
C ASP A 220 -9.91 -10.68 -31.45
N TYR A 221 -8.66 -11.00 -31.71
CA TYR A 221 -7.84 -10.26 -32.66
C TYR A 221 -7.44 -11.19 -33.80
N LEU A 222 -8.11 -11.07 -34.94
CA LEU A 222 -7.82 -11.87 -36.11
C LEU A 222 -7.27 -10.99 -37.24
N VAL A 223 -6.04 -11.27 -37.69
CA VAL A 223 -5.49 -10.64 -38.89
C VAL A 223 -6.23 -11.16 -40.13
N ASP A 224 -6.46 -10.29 -41.11
CA ASP A 224 -7.06 -10.65 -42.39
C ASP A 224 -6.36 -11.85 -43.05
N GLY A 225 -7.15 -12.78 -43.58
CA GLY A 225 -6.68 -13.98 -44.26
C GLY A 225 -6.27 -15.12 -43.34
N THR A 226 -6.32 -14.95 -42.02
CA THR A 226 -5.92 -15.99 -41.07
C THR A 226 -7.04 -16.98 -40.73
N LEU A 227 -8.32 -16.59 -40.84
CA LEU A 227 -9.45 -17.43 -40.46
C LEU A 227 -10.00 -18.23 -41.66
N THR A 228 -10.16 -19.53 -41.48
CA THR A 228 -10.84 -20.43 -42.41
C THR A 228 -11.86 -21.30 -41.69
N LEU A 229 -13.09 -21.32 -42.21
CA LEU A 229 -14.17 -22.16 -41.70
C LEU A 229 -14.26 -23.43 -42.54
N HIS A 230 -14.49 -24.57 -41.89
CA HIS A 230 -14.61 -25.88 -42.51
C HIS A 230 -15.94 -26.51 -42.09
N ALA A 231 -16.78 -26.84 -43.06
CA ALA A 231 -18.06 -27.52 -42.82
C ALA A 231 -17.82 -28.96 -42.36
N ALA A 232 -18.20 -29.27 -41.13
CA ALA A 232 -18.08 -30.58 -40.50
C ALA A 232 -19.45 -31.09 -40.03
N VAL A 233 -19.51 -32.38 -39.71
CA VAL A 233 -20.72 -32.96 -39.10
C VAL A 233 -20.85 -32.40 -37.69
N VAL A 234 -21.94 -31.68 -37.43
CA VAL A 234 -22.29 -31.21 -36.08
C VAL A 234 -23.38 -32.14 -35.53
N PRO A 235 -23.29 -32.61 -34.27
CA PRO A 235 -24.35 -33.37 -33.64
C PRO A 235 -25.68 -32.60 -33.70
N ALA A 236 -26.82 -33.26 -33.87
CA ALA A 236 -28.10 -32.54 -33.86
C ALA A 236 -28.33 -31.84 -32.50
N ALA A 237 -28.81 -30.60 -32.50
CA ALA A 237 -29.30 -29.95 -31.29
C ALA A 237 -30.69 -30.52 -30.96
N VAL A 238 -30.73 -31.46 -30.01
CA VAL A 238 -32.01 -31.96 -29.48
C VAL A 238 -32.50 -30.95 -28.43
N PRO A 239 -33.73 -30.42 -28.56
CA PRO A 239 -34.33 -29.61 -27.51
C PRO A 239 -34.28 -30.35 -26.18
N HIS A 240 -33.61 -29.74 -25.20
CA HIS A 240 -33.36 -30.37 -23.91
C HIS A 240 -33.22 -29.30 -22.84
N THR A 241 -33.67 -29.63 -21.62
CA THR A 241 -33.46 -28.78 -20.44
C THR A 241 -32.41 -29.44 -19.56
N PHE A 242 -31.30 -28.76 -19.35
CA PHE A 242 -30.25 -29.13 -18.42
C PHE A 242 -30.50 -28.47 -17.07
N HIS A 243 -30.15 -29.17 -16.00
CA HIS A 243 -30.29 -28.68 -14.62
C HIS A 243 -28.92 -28.73 -13.94
N ALA A 244 -28.54 -27.63 -13.31
CA ALA A 244 -27.43 -27.54 -12.37
C ALA A 244 -27.99 -27.23 -10.97
N PRO A 245 -27.79 -28.08 -9.95
CA PRO A 245 -27.10 -29.37 -9.98
C PRO A 245 -28.04 -30.48 -10.53
N GLY A 246 -27.48 -31.67 -10.80
CA GLY A 246 -28.27 -32.88 -11.08
C GLY A 246 -28.09 -33.52 -12.45
N GLY A 247 -27.40 -32.87 -13.41
CA GLY A 247 -27.09 -33.46 -14.72
C GLY A 247 -25.68 -33.12 -15.22
N ALA A 248 -25.17 -33.92 -16.16
CA ALA A 248 -23.96 -33.56 -16.90
C ALA A 248 -24.27 -32.33 -17.76
N LEU A 249 -23.55 -31.23 -17.52
CA LEU A 249 -23.73 -30.01 -18.29
C LEU A 249 -23.11 -30.17 -19.69
N PRO A 250 -23.73 -29.61 -20.73
CA PRO A 250 -23.10 -29.53 -22.03
C PRO A 250 -21.93 -28.54 -21.97
N HIS A 251 -21.03 -28.57 -22.96
CA HIS A 251 -19.97 -27.56 -23.07
C HIS A 251 -20.51 -26.15 -23.42
N GLY A 252 -21.76 -26.08 -23.89
CA GLY A 252 -22.51 -24.84 -24.11
C GLY A 252 -23.94 -25.16 -24.59
N LEU A 253 -24.77 -24.14 -24.73
CA LEU A 253 -26.14 -24.29 -25.22
C LEU A 253 -26.30 -23.92 -26.69
N ARG A 254 -27.15 -24.68 -27.36
CA ARG A 254 -27.56 -24.51 -28.75
C ARG A 254 -29.03 -24.18 -28.87
N ALA A 255 -29.47 -23.85 -30.08
CA ALA A 255 -30.86 -23.51 -30.37
C ALA A 255 -31.83 -24.56 -29.81
N GLY A 256 -32.85 -24.08 -29.08
CA GLY A 256 -33.87 -24.93 -28.46
C GLY A 256 -33.45 -25.63 -27.17
N GLN A 257 -32.21 -25.44 -26.70
CA GLN A 257 -31.75 -25.94 -25.40
C GLN A 257 -31.95 -24.90 -24.30
N ARG A 258 -32.19 -25.39 -23.09
CA ARG A 258 -32.40 -24.59 -21.89
C ARG A 258 -31.48 -25.05 -20.77
N LEU A 259 -30.91 -24.14 -20.00
CA LEU A 259 -30.20 -24.43 -18.75
C LEU A 259 -30.92 -23.76 -17.59
N VAL A 260 -31.19 -24.53 -16.53
CA VAL A 260 -31.70 -24.01 -15.26
C VAL A 260 -30.63 -24.22 -14.20
N VAL A 261 -30.16 -23.13 -13.60
CA VAL A 261 -29.21 -23.13 -12.49
C VAL A 261 -29.97 -22.84 -11.20
N GLY A 262 -30.05 -23.83 -10.33
CA GLY A 262 -30.68 -23.79 -9.01
C GLY A 262 -29.64 -23.87 -7.88
N ASP A 263 -30.11 -24.10 -6.66
CA ASP A 263 -29.28 -24.13 -5.45
C ASP A 263 -28.13 -25.14 -5.59
N GLU A 264 -26.91 -24.74 -5.20
CA GLU A 264 -25.66 -25.53 -5.36
C GLU A 264 -25.25 -25.85 -6.81
N GLY A 265 -25.98 -25.33 -7.81
CA GLY A 265 -25.64 -25.52 -9.21
C GLY A 265 -24.37 -24.77 -9.56
N ILE A 266 -23.36 -25.46 -10.09
CA ILE A 266 -22.11 -24.85 -10.55
C ILE A 266 -21.97 -25.12 -12.05
N VAL A 267 -22.05 -24.07 -12.85
CA VAL A 267 -21.70 -24.08 -14.27
C VAL A 267 -20.25 -23.60 -14.38
N PRO A 268 -19.38 -24.31 -15.10
CA PRO A 268 -17.98 -23.92 -15.21
C PRO A 268 -17.81 -22.55 -15.91
N GLN A 269 -16.65 -21.94 -15.72
CA GLN A 269 -16.23 -20.76 -16.49
C GLN A 269 -16.19 -21.02 -18.01
N ASN A 270 -16.19 -19.97 -18.82
CA ASN A 270 -16.17 -20.04 -20.29
C ASN A 270 -17.35 -20.84 -20.88
N PHE A 271 -18.53 -20.71 -20.27
CA PHE A 271 -19.75 -21.36 -20.75
C PHE A 271 -20.44 -20.47 -21.79
N ASN A 272 -20.80 -21.05 -22.94
CA ASN A 272 -21.36 -20.32 -24.07
C ASN A 272 -22.83 -20.66 -24.28
N ALA A 273 -23.70 -19.67 -24.36
CA ALA A 273 -25.11 -19.80 -24.73
C ALA A 273 -25.38 -19.15 -26.10
N SER A 274 -25.65 -19.98 -27.11
CA SER A 274 -25.81 -19.51 -28.50
C SER A 274 -27.27 -19.22 -28.89
N TRP A 275 -27.46 -18.88 -30.17
CA TRP A 275 -28.72 -18.36 -30.70
C TRP A 275 -29.92 -19.26 -30.40
N GLY A 276 -30.97 -18.69 -29.82
CA GLY A 276 -32.20 -19.41 -29.50
C GLY A 276 -32.09 -20.38 -28.32
N SER A 277 -31.02 -20.30 -27.52
CA SER A 277 -30.93 -20.97 -26.23
C SER A 277 -31.50 -20.10 -25.10
N VAL A 278 -31.82 -20.74 -23.97
CA VAL A 278 -32.35 -20.07 -22.77
C VAL A 278 -31.51 -20.46 -21.55
N VAL A 279 -31.11 -19.49 -20.75
CA VAL A 279 -30.43 -19.69 -19.47
C VAL A 279 -31.26 -19.04 -18.37
N ASP A 280 -31.64 -19.81 -17.36
CA ASP A 280 -32.33 -19.31 -16.17
C ASP A 280 -31.47 -19.57 -14.93
N VAL A 281 -31.03 -18.51 -14.28
CA VAL A 281 -30.29 -18.55 -13.02
C VAL A 281 -31.27 -18.14 -11.91
N THR A 282 -31.67 -19.13 -11.13
CA THR A 282 -32.59 -18.97 -9.99
C THR A 282 -31.85 -19.03 -8.65
N ALA A 283 -30.71 -19.72 -8.64
CA ALA A 283 -29.71 -19.79 -7.58
C ALA A 283 -28.41 -20.35 -8.16
N GLY A 284 -27.46 -20.79 -7.33
CA GLY A 284 -26.19 -21.36 -7.78
C GLY A 284 -25.26 -20.33 -8.45
N LYS A 285 -24.32 -20.80 -9.25
CA LYS A 285 -23.26 -20.01 -9.87
C LYS A 285 -22.97 -20.45 -11.30
N ILE A 286 -22.90 -19.50 -12.22
CA ILE A 286 -22.17 -19.63 -13.48
C ILE A 286 -20.78 -19.02 -13.26
N GLY A 287 -19.72 -19.74 -13.62
CA GLY A 287 -18.36 -19.24 -13.52
C GLY A 287 -18.11 -18.01 -14.40
N ASP A 288 -16.94 -17.39 -14.22
CA ASP A 288 -16.55 -16.21 -14.99
C ASP A 288 -16.55 -16.46 -16.50
N LYS A 289 -16.62 -15.37 -17.27
CA LYS A 289 -16.48 -15.37 -18.73
C LYS A 289 -17.64 -16.11 -19.39
N PHE A 290 -18.85 -15.93 -18.87
CA PHE A 290 -20.06 -16.43 -19.51
C PHE A 290 -20.37 -15.59 -20.75
N GLU A 291 -20.56 -16.24 -21.89
CA GLU A 291 -20.86 -15.57 -23.15
C GLU A 291 -22.25 -15.96 -23.65
N ALA A 292 -23.07 -14.97 -23.94
CA ALA A 292 -24.40 -15.17 -24.48
C ALA A 292 -24.52 -14.49 -25.84
N VAL A 293 -24.91 -15.24 -26.88
CA VAL A 293 -25.09 -14.74 -28.24
C VAL A 293 -26.47 -15.11 -28.78
N GLY A 294 -27.38 -14.15 -28.93
CA GLY A 294 -28.76 -14.40 -29.35
C GLY A 294 -29.53 -15.29 -28.39
N ALA A 295 -29.08 -15.39 -27.14
CA ALA A 295 -29.70 -16.18 -26.09
C ALA A 295 -30.63 -15.29 -25.24
N VAL A 296 -31.55 -15.95 -24.53
CA VAL A 296 -32.33 -15.29 -23.47
C VAL A 296 -31.75 -15.73 -22.14
N VAL A 297 -31.26 -14.78 -21.34
CA VAL A 297 -30.65 -15.02 -20.03
C VAL A 297 -31.50 -14.34 -18.97
N SER A 298 -32.06 -15.11 -18.05
CA SER A 298 -32.83 -14.61 -16.91
C SER A 298 -32.07 -14.88 -15.63
N VAL A 299 -31.75 -13.84 -14.86
CA VAL A 299 -31.10 -13.95 -13.54
C VAL A 299 -32.10 -13.41 -12.51
N SER A 300 -32.61 -14.30 -11.69
CA SER A 300 -33.59 -14.02 -10.62
C SER A 300 -33.05 -14.34 -9.22
N GLY A 301 -31.92 -15.04 -9.16
CA GLY A 301 -31.11 -15.34 -7.99
C GLY A 301 -29.75 -15.89 -8.45
N GLY A 302 -28.91 -16.34 -7.52
CA GLY A 302 -27.58 -16.89 -7.84
C GLY A 302 -26.59 -15.86 -8.36
N GLU A 303 -25.49 -16.34 -8.94
CA GLU A 303 -24.37 -15.54 -9.45
C GLU A 303 -24.06 -15.91 -10.91
N VAL A 304 -23.84 -14.91 -11.76
CA VAL A 304 -23.12 -15.05 -13.03
C VAL A 304 -21.75 -14.40 -12.85
N GLY A 305 -20.67 -15.14 -13.07
CA GLY A 305 -19.32 -14.65 -12.84
C GLY A 305 -18.94 -13.42 -13.66
N GLY A 306 -17.81 -12.82 -13.30
CA GLY A 306 -17.30 -11.60 -13.94
C GLY A 306 -16.76 -11.85 -15.35
N GLN A 307 -16.40 -10.77 -16.04
CA GLN A 307 -15.91 -10.77 -17.42
C GLN A 307 -16.88 -11.40 -18.42
N SER A 308 -18.17 -11.42 -18.09
CA SER A 308 -19.23 -12.00 -18.90
C SER A 308 -19.69 -11.01 -19.97
N THR A 309 -20.07 -11.52 -21.14
CA THR A 309 -20.44 -10.67 -22.28
C THR A 309 -21.76 -11.10 -22.91
N ALA A 310 -22.66 -10.14 -23.09
CA ALA A 310 -23.89 -10.30 -23.85
C ALA A 310 -23.71 -9.73 -25.26
N PHE A 311 -23.59 -10.60 -26.25
CA PHE A 311 -23.42 -10.21 -27.64
C PHE A 311 -24.75 -9.99 -28.39
N ARG A 312 -24.64 -9.71 -29.70
CA ARG A 312 -25.76 -9.38 -30.58
C ARG A 312 -26.94 -10.35 -30.45
N GLY A 313 -28.13 -9.77 -30.27
CA GLY A 313 -29.40 -10.48 -30.18
C GLY A 313 -29.67 -11.09 -28.81
N THR A 314 -28.72 -11.02 -27.87
CA THR A 314 -28.91 -11.50 -26.51
C THR A 314 -29.83 -10.56 -25.74
N VAL A 315 -30.74 -11.14 -24.97
CA VAL A 315 -31.54 -10.42 -23.99
C VAL A 315 -31.18 -10.95 -22.61
N VAL A 316 -30.58 -10.10 -21.77
CA VAL A 316 -30.30 -10.39 -20.37
C VAL A 316 -31.34 -9.66 -19.52
N SER A 317 -31.96 -10.37 -18.57
CA SER A 317 -32.91 -9.81 -17.61
C SER A 317 -32.46 -10.14 -16.20
N LEU A 318 -32.02 -9.14 -15.45
CA LEU A 318 -31.59 -9.22 -14.06
C LEU A 318 -32.69 -8.67 -13.14
N SER A 319 -33.27 -9.54 -12.31
CA SER A 319 -34.36 -9.22 -11.38
C SER A 319 -34.01 -9.53 -9.92
N GLY A 320 -32.97 -10.34 -9.70
CA GLY A 320 -32.36 -10.71 -8.42
C GLY A 320 -31.03 -11.41 -8.69
N GLY A 321 -30.30 -11.82 -7.65
CA GLY A 321 -28.95 -12.38 -7.82
C GLY A 321 -27.91 -11.33 -8.23
N SER A 322 -26.75 -11.77 -8.71
CA SER A 322 -25.65 -10.90 -9.12
C SER A 322 -25.02 -11.30 -10.45
N ILE A 323 -24.46 -10.30 -11.15
CA ILE A 323 -23.51 -10.47 -12.25
C ILE A 323 -22.20 -9.84 -11.78
N GLY A 324 -21.10 -10.58 -11.86
CA GLY A 324 -19.78 -10.15 -11.40
C GLY A 324 -19.20 -8.98 -12.20
N ASN A 325 -17.99 -8.56 -11.82
CA ASN A 325 -17.30 -7.40 -12.38
C ASN A 325 -17.02 -7.55 -13.89
N ASN A 326 -16.83 -6.43 -14.60
CA ASN A 326 -16.46 -6.36 -16.01
C ASN A 326 -17.51 -6.99 -16.94
N PHE A 327 -18.80 -6.74 -16.66
CA PHE A 327 -19.87 -7.19 -17.54
C PHE A 327 -19.98 -6.28 -18.76
N ASN A 328 -20.07 -6.88 -19.95
CA ASN A 328 -20.16 -6.15 -21.21
C ASN A 328 -21.52 -6.38 -21.89
N ALA A 329 -22.31 -5.31 -22.03
CA ALA A 329 -23.45 -5.30 -22.95
C ALA A 329 -22.94 -4.93 -24.36
N GLY A 330 -22.69 -5.95 -25.18
CA GLY A 330 -22.17 -5.85 -26.55
C GLY A 330 -23.18 -5.32 -27.57
N ARG A 331 -22.73 -5.02 -28.80
CA ARG A 331 -23.57 -4.42 -29.85
C ARG A 331 -24.81 -5.26 -30.12
N GLY A 332 -25.97 -4.61 -30.14
CA GLY A 332 -27.25 -5.26 -30.46
C GLY A 332 -27.75 -6.22 -29.39
N SER A 333 -27.14 -6.23 -28.20
CA SER A 333 -27.71 -6.85 -27.00
C SER A 333 -28.70 -5.92 -26.31
N VAL A 334 -29.58 -6.51 -25.49
CA VAL A 334 -30.47 -5.79 -24.59
C VAL A 334 -30.24 -6.30 -23.17
N PHE A 335 -29.83 -5.40 -22.27
CA PHE A 335 -29.73 -5.67 -20.84
C PHE A 335 -30.88 -4.98 -20.11
N ASN A 336 -31.66 -5.73 -19.34
CA ASN A 336 -32.75 -5.20 -18.54
C ASN A 336 -32.48 -5.51 -17.07
N MET A 337 -32.56 -4.51 -16.21
CA MET A 337 -32.35 -4.65 -14.77
C MET A 337 -33.52 -4.06 -14.01
N THR A 338 -34.18 -4.87 -13.19
CA THR A 338 -35.28 -4.45 -12.29
C THR A 338 -34.97 -4.73 -10.82
N GLY A 339 -33.83 -5.36 -10.54
CA GLY A 339 -33.35 -5.79 -9.23
C GLY A 339 -32.00 -6.48 -9.38
N GLY A 340 -31.50 -7.11 -8.31
CA GLY A 340 -30.18 -7.76 -8.31
C GLY A 340 -29.01 -6.76 -8.28
N GLU A 341 -27.81 -7.25 -8.60
CA GLU A 341 -26.57 -6.49 -8.56
C GLU A 341 -25.72 -6.73 -9.82
N VAL A 342 -25.08 -5.67 -10.32
CA VAL A 342 -23.97 -5.76 -11.29
C VAL A 342 -22.72 -5.19 -10.64
N GLY A 343 -21.64 -5.97 -10.64
CA GLY A 343 -20.36 -5.60 -10.03
C GLY A 343 -19.63 -4.47 -10.77
N TYR A 344 -18.43 -4.14 -10.29
CA TYR A 344 -17.58 -3.06 -10.85
C TYR A 344 -17.37 -3.19 -12.35
N LEU A 345 -17.28 -2.06 -13.04
CA LEU A 345 -17.06 -1.97 -14.49
C LEU A 345 -18.17 -2.64 -15.30
N PHE A 346 -19.30 -1.95 -15.44
CA PHE A 346 -20.37 -2.34 -16.35
C PHE A 346 -20.28 -1.49 -17.63
N GLU A 347 -19.91 -2.10 -18.75
CA GLU A 347 -19.78 -1.40 -20.02
C GLU A 347 -20.99 -1.62 -20.94
N ALA A 348 -21.64 -0.53 -21.34
CA ALA A 348 -22.59 -0.48 -22.45
C ALA A 348 -21.83 -0.14 -23.74
N LEU A 349 -21.44 -1.16 -24.50
CA LEU A 349 -20.70 -0.99 -25.76
C LEU A 349 -21.61 -0.42 -26.87
N GLY A 350 -21.01 0.15 -27.91
CA GLY A 350 -21.74 0.83 -28.98
C GLY A 350 -22.80 -0.05 -29.66
N GLY A 351 -24.02 0.48 -29.79
CA GLY A 351 -25.17 -0.22 -30.36
C GLY A 351 -25.88 -1.19 -29.41
N SER A 352 -25.46 -1.30 -28.14
CA SER A 352 -26.21 -2.00 -27.09
C SER A 352 -27.37 -1.15 -26.56
N GLN A 353 -28.34 -1.80 -25.90
CA GLN A 353 -29.36 -1.13 -25.11
C GLN A 353 -29.34 -1.65 -23.66
N VAL A 354 -29.15 -0.75 -22.71
CA VAL A 354 -29.16 -1.03 -21.27
C VAL A 354 -30.36 -0.30 -20.65
N ASN A 355 -31.24 -1.03 -19.97
CA ASN A 355 -32.42 -0.49 -19.29
C ASN A 355 -32.32 -0.78 -17.80
N LEU A 356 -32.14 0.26 -16.98
CA LEU A 356 -32.00 0.18 -15.52
C LEU A 356 -33.28 0.70 -14.86
N ALA A 357 -33.93 -0.12 -14.04
CA ALA A 357 -35.16 0.23 -13.34
C ALA A 357 -35.13 -0.18 -11.85
N GLY A 358 -34.02 -0.74 -11.37
CA GLY A 358 -33.84 -1.18 -9.99
C GLY A 358 -32.51 -1.88 -9.79
N GLY A 359 -32.30 -2.39 -8.57
CA GLY A 359 -31.07 -3.09 -8.16
C GLY A 359 -29.91 -2.18 -7.82
N VAL A 360 -28.71 -2.76 -7.74
CA VAL A 360 -27.44 -2.08 -7.42
C VAL A 360 -26.51 -2.18 -8.63
N VAL A 361 -26.02 -1.03 -9.11
CA VAL A 361 -24.93 -0.97 -10.09
C VAL A 361 -23.73 -0.42 -9.36
N GLN A 362 -22.70 -1.25 -9.17
CA GLN A 362 -21.45 -0.80 -8.58
C GLN A 362 -20.75 0.21 -9.52
N PRO A 363 -19.76 0.98 -9.03
CA PRO A 363 -19.13 2.01 -9.85
C PRO A 363 -18.49 1.52 -11.14
N TYR A 364 -18.13 2.49 -11.98
CA TYR A 364 -17.62 2.29 -13.34
C TYR A 364 -18.72 1.82 -14.31
N LEU A 365 -19.90 2.44 -14.25
CA LEU A 365 -20.86 2.32 -15.34
C LEU A 365 -20.38 3.16 -16.53
N VAL A 366 -19.94 2.51 -17.61
CA VAL A 366 -19.40 3.19 -18.80
C VAL A 366 -20.33 3.00 -19.99
N ALA A 367 -20.85 4.09 -20.54
CA ALA A 367 -21.65 4.10 -21.76
C ALA A 367 -20.83 4.64 -22.93
N HIS A 368 -20.43 3.74 -23.83
CA HIS A 368 -19.66 4.08 -25.03
C HIS A 368 -20.54 4.77 -26.10
N PRO A 369 -19.95 5.52 -27.04
CA PRO A 369 -20.69 6.10 -28.17
C PRO A 369 -21.58 5.07 -28.89
N ASP A 370 -22.72 5.53 -29.40
CA ASP A 370 -23.77 4.72 -30.05
C ASP A 370 -24.50 3.70 -29.16
N SER A 371 -24.15 3.57 -27.87
CA SER A 371 -24.96 2.80 -26.91
C SER A 371 -26.21 3.60 -26.49
N LYS A 372 -27.19 2.90 -25.91
CA LYS A 372 -28.37 3.52 -25.29
C LYS A 372 -28.53 3.03 -23.86
N VAL A 373 -28.34 3.91 -22.89
CA VAL A 373 -28.64 3.64 -21.47
C VAL A 373 -29.92 4.38 -21.07
N VAL A 374 -30.91 3.63 -20.59
CA VAL A 374 -32.18 4.17 -20.10
C VAL A 374 -32.28 3.92 -18.60
N ILE A 375 -32.39 4.99 -17.81
CA ILE A 375 -32.67 4.89 -16.37
C ILE A 375 -34.15 5.22 -16.14
N ALA A 376 -34.90 4.25 -15.61
CA ALA A 376 -36.31 4.36 -15.29
C ALA A 376 -36.49 4.56 -13.77
N GLY A 377 -37.13 5.66 -13.39
CA GLY A 377 -37.20 6.08 -12.00
C GLY A 377 -37.91 7.42 -11.80
N SER A 378 -37.70 8.02 -10.64
CA SER A 378 -38.27 9.30 -10.25
C SER A 378 -37.25 10.13 -9.47
N GLY A 379 -37.56 11.42 -9.23
CA GLY A 379 -36.72 12.28 -8.39
C GLY A 379 -35.37 12.66 -8.99
N PHE A 380 -35.18 12.53 -10.31
CA PHE A 380 -33.90 12.78 -10.98
C PHE A 380 -33.34 14.18 -10.74
N ARG A 381 -32.09 14.25 -10.31
CA ARG A 381 -31.34 15.47 -10.02
C ARG A 381 -29.96 15.44 -10.64
N LEU A 382 -29.48 16.60 -11.06
CA LEU A 382 -28.10 16.84 -11.44
C LEU A 382 -27.54 17.91 -10.50
N ASP A 383 -26.55 17.55 -9.67
CA ASP A 383 -26.03 18.41 -8.59
C ASP A 383 -27.16 19.00 -7.72
N GLY A 384 -28.14 18.15 -7.37
CA GLY A 384 -29.31 18.53 -6.57
C GLY A 384 -30.42 19.27 -7.33
N VAL A 385 -30.16 19.76 -8.55
CA VAL A 385 -31.14 20.46 -9.38
C VAL A 385 -32.02 19.45 -10.11
N ALA A 386 -33.34 19.55 -9.94
CA ALA A 386 -34.28 18.65 -10.58
C ALA A 386 -34.17 18.71 -12.12
N VAL A 387 -34.12 17.54 -12.77
CA VAL A 387 -34.09 17.45 -14.22
C VAL A 387 -35.49 17.70 -14.79
N GLY A 388 -35.72 18.90 -15.35
CA GLY A 388 -37.01 19.28 -15.94
C GLY A 388 -37.50 18.37 -17.09
N GLY A 389 -38.77 18.49 -17.48
CA GLY A 389 -39.36 17.71 -18.59
C GLY A 389 -39.83 16.29 -18.20
N LEU A 390 -39.54 15.84 -16.98
CA LEU A 390 -39.89 14.51 -16.45
C LEU A 390 -41.11 14.55 -15.49
N ASN A 391 -42.07 15.44 -15.76
CA ASN A 391 -43.19 15.73 -14.84
C ASN A 391 -44.35 14.71 -14.91
N ALA A 392 -44.38 13.86 -15.93
CA ALA A 392 -45.44 12.85 -16.12
C ALA A 392 -44.82 11.48 -16.35
N VAL A 393 -45.48 10.43 -15.83
CA VAL A 393 -45.08 9.04 -16.03
C VAL A 393 -44.98 8.72 -17.53
N GLY A 394 -43.87 8.09 -17.92
CA GLY A 394 -43.55 7.77 -19.30
C GLY A 394 -42.81 8.87 -20.07
N ASN A 395 -42.69 10.09 -19.53
CA ASN A 395 -41.85 11.11 -20.13
C ASN A 395 -40.39 10.64 -20.17
N GLU A 396 -39.73 10.87 -21.30
CA GLU A 396 -38.30 10.61 -21.47
C GLU A 396 -37.54 11.91 -21.72
N ARG A 397 -36.30 11.96 -21.22
CA ARG A 397 -35.38 13.05 -21.49
C ARG A 397 -33.96 12.52 -21.64
N GLN A 398 -33.36 12.75 -22.80
CA GLN A 398 -31.94 12.55 -23.02
C GLN A 398 -31.16 13.67 -22.33
N ILE A 399 -30.10 13.32 -21.61
CA ILE A 399 -29.22 14.27 -20.92
C ILE A 399 -27.75 13.88 -21.14
N ASN A 400 -26.87 14.85 -20.91
CA ASN A 400 -25.45 14.58 -20.70
C ASN A 400 -25.13 14.92 -19.25
N VAL A 401 -24.30 14.11 -18.59
CA VAL A 401 -23.79 14.39 -17.24
C VAL A 401 -22.49 15.20 -17.42
N PRO A 402 -22.42 16.46 -16.97
CA PRO A 402 -21.19 17.23 -17.02
C PRO A 402 -20.10 16.60 -16.14
N ALA A 403 -18.83 16.84 -16.49
CA ALA A 403 -17.70 16.40 -15.68
C ALA A 403 -17.80 16.94 -14.25
N GLY A 404 -17.56 16.07 -13.26
CA GLY A 404 -17.66 16.33 -11.83
C GLY A 404 -19.08 16.53 -11.31
N ALA A 405 -20.12 16.35 -12.12
CA ALA A 405 -21.51 16.40 -11.67
C ALA A 405 -21.98 15.04 -11.16
N VAL A 406 -22.97 15.06 -10.27
CA VAL A 406 -23.61 13.86 -9.71
C VAL A 406 -25.03 13.78 -10.24
N LEU A 407 -25.31 12.75 -11.03
CA LEU A 407 -26.67 12.35 -11.39
C LEU A 407 -27.22 11.45 -10.28
N SER A 408 -28.32 11.86 -9.65
CA SER A 408 -28.98 11.10 -8.58
C SER A 408 -30.46 10.93 -8.84
N GLY A 409 -31.07 9.95 -8.18
CA GLY A 409 -32.51 9.72 -8.21
C GLY A 409 -32.91 8.43 -7.51
N THR A 410 -34.17 8.03 -7.71
CA THR A 410 -34.72 6.78 -7.19
C THR A 410 -35.17 5.90 -8.35
N PHE A 411 -34.66 4.69 -8.47
CA PHE A 411 -35.12 3.69 -9.42
C PHE A 411 -36.58 3.30 -9.18
N ALA A 412 -37.20 2.64 -10.15
CA ALA A 412 -38.59 2.21 -10.06
C ALA A 412 -38.86 1.16 -8.95
N ASP A 413 -37.83 0.42 -8.50
CA ASP A 413 -37.91 -0.51 -7.36
C ASP A 413 -37.77 0.18 -5.99
N GLY A 414 -37.48 1.48 -5.95
CA GLY A 414 -37.30 2.25 -4.71
C GLY A 414 -35.88 2.46 -4.23
N ARG A 415 -34.88 1.81 -4.87
CA ARG A 415 -33.45 2.04 -4.57
C ARG A 415 -32.98 3.39 -5.08
N GLN A 416 -32.12 4.04 -4.31
CA GLN A 416 -31.47 5.29 -4.66
C GLN A 416 -30.19 4.98 -5.43
N PHE A 417 -29.77 5.89 -6.30
CA PHE A 417 -28.52 5.77 -7.04
C PHE A 417 -27.81 7.11 -7.15
N ALA A 418 -26.49 7.06 -7.30
CA ALA A 418 -25.63 8.16 -7.64
C ALA A 418 -24.69 7.70 -8.77
N PHE A 419 -24.61 8.47 -9.85
CA PHE A 419 -23.64 8.24 -10.92
C PHE A 419 -22.80 9.49 -11.13
N SER A 420 -21.47 9.33 -11.13
CA SER A 420 -20.52 10.43 -11.33
C SER A 420 -19.20 9.92 -11.89
N ASP A 421 -18.53 10.77 -12.68
CA ASP A 421 -17.16 10.51 -13.12
C ASP A 421 -16.14 10.51 -11.96
N GLN A 422 -16.52 11.06 -10.81
CA GLN A 422 -15.77 10.95 -9.54
C GLN A 422 -15.69 9.53 -9.00
N THR A 423 -16.66 8.68 -9.35
CA THR A 423 -16.65 7.24 -9.15
C THR A 423 -16.38 6.47 -10.44
N TYR A 424 -15.83 7.14 -11.45
CA TYR A 424 -15.50 6.60 -12.76
C TYR A 424 -16.70 6.12 -13.59
N ASP A 425 -17.91 6.57 -13.27
CA ASP A 425 -19.05 6.41 -14.16
C ASP A 425 -18.90 7.40 -15.33
N ASP A 426 -18.94 6.90 -16.56
CA ASP A 426 -18.72 7.71 -17.75
C ASP A 426 -19.85 7.50 -18.76
N PHE A 427 -20.45 8.58 -19.21
CA PHE A 427 -21.52 8.55 -20.21
C PHE A 427 -21.11 9.38 -21.42
N ALA A 428 -20.78 8.72 -22.53
CA ALA A 428 -20.55 9.42 -23.78
C ALA A 428 -21.79 10.26 -24.16
N ALA A 429 -21.56 11.42 -24.77
CA ALA A 429 -22.63 12.36 -25.08
C ALA A 429 -23.75 11.71 -25.90
N GLY A 430 -25.00 11.90 -25.47
CA GLY A 430 -26.18 11.35 -26.14
C GLY A 430 -26.48 9.87 -25.86
N THR A 431 -25.75 9.20 -24.97
CA THR A 431 -26.04 7.79 -24.64
C THR A 431 -27.14 7.65 -23.57
N LEU A 432 -27.24 8.62 -22.65
CA LEU A 432 -28.09 8.53 -21.47
C LEU A 432 -29.48 9.14 -21.67
N THR A 433 -30.52 8.36 -21.38
CA THR A 433 -31.92 8.78 -21.36
C THR A 433 -32.54 8.47 -20.00
N LEU A 434 -33.19 9.45 -19.39
CA LEU A 434 -34.00 9.27 -18.19
C LEU A 434 -35.46 9.04 -18.59
N ARG A 435 -36.14 8.10 -17.93
CA ARG A 435 -37.57 7.81 -18.10
C ARG A 435 -38.28 7.93 -16.75
N ALA A 436 -39.27 8.82 -16.69
CA ALA A 436 -40.09 9.00 -15.49
C ALA A 436 -41.02 7.79 -15.26
N THR A 437 -40.98 7.20 -14.07
CA THR A 437 -41.92 6.18 -13.59
C THR A 437 -42.73 6.74 -12.40
N PRO A 438 -43.83 6.08 -11.99
CA PRO A 438 -44.49 6.47 -10.75
C PRO A 438 -43.48 6.41 -9.60
N PRO A 439 -43.39 7.45 -8.75
CA PRO A 439 -42.50 7.39 -7.60
C PRO A 439 -42.90 6.21 -6.69
N PRO A 440 -41.94 5.44 -6.16
CA PRO A 440 -42.24 4.40 -5.20
C PRO A 440 -42.93 5.01 -3.98
N ALA A 441 -43.77 4.23 -3.31
CA ALA A 441 -44.43 4.70 -2.10
C ALA A 441 -43.38 5.16 -1.08
N ALA A 442 -43.47 6.42 -0.65
CA ALA A 442 -42.59 6.93 0.39
C ALA A 442 -42.75 6.08 1.65
N GLY A 443 -41.63 5.59 2.19
CA GLY A 443 -41.63 4.92 3.47
C GLY A 443 -42.02 5.88 4.61
N PRO A 444 -42.03 5.40 5.86
CA PRO A 444 -42.25 6.30 6.99
C PRO A 444 -41.17 7.40 6.99
N PRO A 445 -41.51 8.63 7.43
CA PRO A 445 -40.56 9.73 7.51
C PRO A 445 -39.43 9.48 8.52
N MET A 446 -39.65 8.58 9.49
CA MET A 446 -38.65 8.16 10.46
C MET A 446 -38.57 6.63 10.49
N ILE A 447 -37.37 6.09 10.34
CA ILE A 447 -37.08 4.66 10.32
C ILE A 447 -36.08 4.38 11.44
N HIS A 448 -36.35 3.38 12.28
CA HIS A 448 -35.52 3.03 13.43
C HIS A 448 -34.97 1.61 13.28
N ALA A 449 -33.68 1.44 12.99
CA ALA A 449 -33.02 0.15 13.02
C ALA A 449 -32.51 -0.14 14.47
N PRO A 450 -32.73 -1.35 15.03
CA PRO A 450 -33.21 -2.58 14.37
C PRO A 450 -34.73 -2.80 14.35
N SER A 451 -35.53 -1.92 14.98
CA SER A 451 -36.97 -2.17 15.17
C SER A 451 -37.80 -2.18 13.87
N ALA A 452 -37.29 -1.58 12.80
CA ALA A 452 -37.83 -1.59 11.46
C ALA A 452 -36.87 -2.31 10.51
N ALA A 453 -37.40 -2.93 9.47
CA ALA A 453 -36.57 -3.46 8.39
C ALA A 453 -35.74 -2.33 7.77
N SER A 454 -34.45 -2.60 7.56
CA SER A 454 -33.54 -1.61 6.99
C SER A 454 -33.99 -1.22 5.59
N PRO A 455 -34.10 0.08 5.31
CA PRO A 455 -34.52 0.55 4.00
C PRO A 455 -33.41 0.27 3.00
N LEU A 456 -33.78 0.07 1.73
CA LEU A 456 -32.81 -0.09 0.64
C LEU A 456 -32.05 1.22 0.33
N GLY A 457 -32.54 2.34 0.86
CA GLY A 457 -31.94 3.67 0.86
C GLY A 457 -32.98 4.70 1.27
N LEU A 458 -32.63 5.99 1.28
CA LEU A 458 -33.51 7.05 1.78
C LEU A 458 -33.90 8.06 0.70
N GLN A 459 -35.20 8.34 0.64
CA GLN A 459 -35.77 9.40 -0.15
C GLN A 459 -35.76 10.74 0.62
N SER A 460 -35.98 11.81 -0.12
CA SER A 460 -36.07 13.17 0.43
C SER A 460 -37.08 13.27 1.59
N GLY A 461 -36.64 13.88 2.70
CA GLY A 461 -37.46 14.06 3.90
C GLY A 461 -37.53 12.86 4.84
N GLN A 462 -36.88 11.73 4.52
CA GLN A 462 -36.78 10.60 5.42
C GLN A 462 -35.58 10.71 6.36
N THR A 463 -35.72 10.16 7.57
CA THR A 463 -34.67 10.03 8.58
C THR A 463 -34.47 8.56 8.94
N LEU A 464 -33.24 8.05 8.88
CA LEU A 464 -32.85 6.76 9.43
C LEU A 464 -32.09 6.96 10.73
N LEU A 465 -32.56 6.34 11.81
CA LEU A 465 -31.84 6.20 13.06
C LEU A 465 -31.33 4.76 13.19
N VAL A 466 -30.01 4.59 13.19
CA VAL A 466 -29.34 3.32 13.46
C VAL A 466 -28.88 3.34 14.92
N SER A 467 -29.48 2.48 15.74
CA SER A 467 -29.12 2.30 17.17
C SER A 467 -28.35 1.00 17.36
N ASP A 468 -27.89 0.72 18.58
CA ASP A 468 -27.24 -0.55 18.92
C ASP A 468 -28.06 -1.78 18.46
N GLY A 469 -27.38 -2.71 17.80
CA GLY A 469 -28.00 -3.89 17.18
C GLY A 469 -28.71 -3.60 15.84
N GLY A 470 -28.79 -2.35 15.40
CA GLY A 470 -29.22 -1.97 14.05
C GLY A 470 -28.21 -2.46 13.01
N ASP A 471 -28.71 -2.99 11.90
CA ASP A 471 -27.92 -3.52 10.79
C ASP A 471 -28.50 -3.02 9.47
N VAL A 472 -27.81 -2.09 8.82
CA VAL A 472 -28.16 -1.56 7.49
C VAL A 472 -27.26 -2.24 6.49
N GLY A 473 -27.83 -2.86 5.46
CA GLY A 473 -27.07 -3.61 4.48
C GLY A 473 -26.11 -2.75 3.64
N GLU A 474 -25.31 -3.43 2.82
CA GLU A 474 -24.39 -2.80 1.87
C GLU A 474 -25.10 -2.00 0.78
N ASN A 475 -24.36 -1.11 0.13
CA ASN A 475 -24.81 -0.26 -0.97
C ASN A 475 -26.03 0.59 -0.61
N PHE A 476 -26.08 1.03 0.65
CA PHE A 476 -27.12 1.91 1.16
C PHE A 476 -26.89 3.33 0.68
N ASN A 477 -27.91 3.94 0.07
CA ASN A 477 -27.81 5.27 -0.52
C ASN A 477 -28.74 6.27 0.17
N ALA A 478 -28.20 7.38 0.66
CA ALA A 478 -28.95 8.48 1.25
C ALA A 478 -29.05 9.66 0.26
N ASP A 479 -30.25 9.90 -0.27
CA ASP A 479 -30.48 10.93 -1.30
C ASP A 479 -30.83 12.30 -0.71
N TRP A 480 -31.01 13.29 -1.58
CA TRP A 480 -31.17 14.71 -1.29
C TRP A 480 -32.22 15.02 -0.22
N GLY A 481 -31.77 15.69 0.85
CA GLY A 481 -32.64 16.11 1.95
C GLY A 481 -33.09 14.96 2.86
N SER A 482 -32.45 13.79 2.78
CA SER A 482 -32.56 12.75 3.81
C SER A 482 -31.58 12.99 4.95
N VAL A 483 -31.83 12.32 6.09
CA VAL A 483 -30.97 12.34 7.27
C VAL A 483 -30.65 10.92 7.70
N VAL A 484 -29.38 10.63 7.96
CA VAL A 484 -28.93 9.37 8.58
C VAL A 484 -28.29 9.72 9.91
N SER A 485 -28.71 9.06 10.99
CA SER A 485 -28.12 9.22 12.33
C SER A 485 -27.70 7.85 12.84
N ILE A 486 -26.39 7.65 13.00
CA ILE A 486 -25.79 6.40 13.41
C ILE A 486 -25.27 6.59 14.83
N ASN A 487 -26.02 6.07 15.79
CA ASN A 487 -25.75 6.17 17.21
C ASN A 487 -25.29 4.83 17.81
N GLY A 488 -25.01 3.85 16.95
CA GLY A 488 -24.69 2.47 17.27
C GLY A 488 -24.93 1.57 16.05
N GLY A 489 -24.77 0.25 16.22
CA GLY A 489 -25.05 -0.72 15.17
C GLY A 489 -24.03 -0.72 14.02
N GLN A 490 -24.45 -1.21 12.85
CA GLN A 490 -23.63 -1.38 11.65
C GLN A 490 -24.35 -0.85 10.41
N VAL A 491 -23.60 -0.19 9.53
CA VAL A 491 -23.98 0.11 8.14
C VAL A 491 -22.95 -0.55 7.23
N GLY A 492 -23.41 -1.36 6.28
CA GLY A 492 -22.55 -2.09 5.35
C GLY A 492 -21.69 -1.19 4.48
N GLY A 493 -20.79 -1.82 3.71
CA GLY A 493 -19.94 -1.10 2.76
C GLY A 493 -20.70 -0.48 1.60
N GLY A 494 -20.07 0.48 0.90
CA GLY A 494 -20.68 1.17 -0.23
C GLY A 494 -21.76 2.17 0.17
N PHE A 495 -21.67 2.76 1.36
CA PHE A 495 -22.63 3.80 1.78
C PHE A 495 -22.34 5.11 1.04
N GLU A 496 -23.28 5.53 0.18
CA GLU A 496 -23.20 6.80 -0.55
C GLU A 496 -24.18 7.84 0.03
N ALA A 497 -23.69 9.04 0.27
CA ALA A 497 -24.50 10.18 0.70
C ALA A 497 -24.50 11.26 -0.39
N VAL A 498 -25.67 11.61 -0.94
CA VAL A 498 -25.84 12.65 -1.97
C VAL A 498 -26.83 13.70 -1.50
N GLY A 499 -26.38 14.93 -1.25
CA GLY A 499 -27.23 15.99 -0.71
C GLY A 499 -27.86 15.65 0.65
N ALA A 500 -27.29 14.68 1.37
CA ALA A 500 -27.83 14.15 2.61
C ALA A 500 -27.05 14.66 3.82
N MET A 501 -27.69 14.65 4.99
CA MET A 501 -27.02 14.89 6.26
C MET A 501 -26.78 13.55 6.95
N VAL A 502 -25.52 13.24 7.26
CA VAL A 502 -25.16 12.01 7.97
C VAL A 502 -24.50 12.40 9.28
N ASN A 503 -25.04 11.93 10.41
CA ASN A 503 -24.50 12.16 11.74
C ASN A 503 -24.05 10.82 12.31
N VAL A 504 -22.79 10.71 12.74
CA VAL A 504 -22.20 9.49 13.28
C VAL A 504 -21.66 9.79 14.67
N THR A 505 -22.26 9.19 15.70
CA THR A 505 -21.82 9.35 17.10
C THR A 505 -21.27 8.05 17.69
N ALA A 506 -21.63 6.89 17.10
CA ALA A 506 -21.11 5.56 17.43
C ALA A 506 -21.44 4.58 16.28
N GLY A 507 -21.10 3.30 16.44
CA GLY A 507 -21.37 2.25 15.44
C GLY A 507 -20.23 2.04 14.45
N HIS A 508 -20.44 1.11 13.51
CA HIS A 508 -19.50 0.75 12.46
C HIS A 508 -20.09 1.08 11.09
N ILE A 509 -19.26 1.66 10.22
CA ILE A 509 -19.56 1.83 8.80
C ILE A 509 -18.54 1.00 8.03
N GLY A 510 -19.02 0.11 7.18
CA GLY A 510 -18.19 -0.83 6.44
C GLY A 510 -17.27 -0.17 5.43
N TRP A 511 -16.67 -0.99 4.59
CA TRP A 511 -15.72 -0.54 3.59
C TRP A 511 -16.36 0.44 2.58
N ARG A 512 -15.68 1.55 2.29
CA ARG A 512 -16.06 2.57 1.31
C ARG A 512 -17.33 3.35 1.70
N PHE A 513 -17.10 4.58 2.14
CA PHE A 513 -18.11 5.61 2.32
C PHE A 513 -17.82 6.78 1.37
N ASP A 514 -18.79 7.16 0.54
CA ASP A 514 -18.65 8.26 -0.43
C ASP A 514 -19.60 9.41 -0.08
N ALA A 515 -19.04 10.59 0.19
CA ALA A 515 -19.78 11.83 0.41
C ALA A 515 -19.80 12.66 -0.88
N PHE A 516 -20.94 12.70 -1.57
CA PHE A 516 -21.13 13.42 -2.81
C PHE A 516 -21.64 14.85 -2.63
N TYR A 517 -21.79 15.54 -3.76
CA TYR A 517 -22.24 16.93 -3.86
C TYR A 517 -23.44 17.24 -2.98
N GLY A 518 -23.30 18.29 -2.15
CA GLY A 518 -24.34 18.80 -1.26
C GLY A 518 -24.46 18.05 0.07
N SER A 519 -23.68 16.99 0.31
CA SER A 519 -23.73 16.23 1.56
C SER A 519 -22.96 16.91 2.68
N ALA A 520 -23.49 16.80 3.90
CA ALA A 520 -22.85 17.26 5.12
C ALA A 520 -22.73 16.08 6.10
N ILE A 521 -21.50 15.63 6.33
CA ILE A 521 -21.21 14.46 7.15
C ILE A 521 -20.60 14.95 8.47
N ASN A 522 -21.22 14.64 9.59
CA ASN A 522 -20.77 15.03 10.93
C ASN A 522 -20.41 13.76 11.70
N ILE A 523 -19.14 13.63 12.06
CA ILE A 523 -18.60 12.45 12.72
C ILE A 523 -18.03 12.91 14.06
N SER A 524 -18.58 12.41 15.16
CA SER A 524 -18.11 12.66 16.52
C SER A 524 -17.77 11.38 17.28
N GLY A 525 -17.91 10.23 16.63
CA GLY A 525 -17.62 8.90 17.16
C GLY A 525 -17.83 7.83 16.08
N GLY A 526 -17.76 6.56 16.48
CA GLY A 526 -17.89 5.42 15.56
C GLY A 526 -16.59 5.07 14.82
N VAL A 527 -16.64 4.00 14.04
CA VAL A 527 -15.52 3.44 13.29
C VAL A 527 -15.90 3.30 11.82
N PHE A 528 -15.08 3.82 10.92
CA PHE A 528 -15.14 3.55 9.49
C PHE A 528 -14.06 2.51 9.16
N GLU A 529 -14.48 1.34 8.69
CA GLU A 529 -13.58 0.19 8.49
C GLU A 529 -12.73 0.29 7.22
N GLY A 530 -13.01 1.25 6.33
CA GLY A 530 -12.31 1.38 5.05
C GLY A 530 -12.16 2.81 4.58
N VAL A 531 -12.23 3.01 3.27
CA VAL A 531 -12.00 4.31 2.64
C VAL A 531 -13.17 5.26 2.87
N VAL A 532 -12.87 6.50 3.27
CA VAL A 532 -13.80 7.63 3.30
C VAL A 532 -13.41 8.60 2.19
N ARG A 533 -14.32 8.90 1.26
CA ARG A 533 -14.08 9.86 0.17
C ARG A 533 -14.99 11.07 0.27
N ALA A 534 -14.38 12.25 0.31
CA ALA A 534 -15.07 13.52 0.20
C ALA A 534 -14.99 14.02 -1.25
N HIS A 535 -16.09 13.88 -1.98
CA HIS A 535 -16.22 14.31 -3.38
C HIS A 535 -16.66 15.77 -3.50
N ARG A 536 -16.62 16.31 -4.72
CA ARG A 536 -16.91 17.73 -5.01
C ARG A 536 -18.19 18.21 -4.35
N GLY A 537 -18.10 19.32 -3.62
CA GLY A 537 -19.24 19.98 -2.99
C GLY A 537 -19.77 19.28 -1.74
N SER A 538 -19.08 18.26 -1.23
CA SER A 538 -19.34 17.67 0.09
C SER A 538 -18.54 18.39 1.19
N VAL A 539 -19.06 18.30 2.43
CA VAL A 539 -18.35 18.73 3.64
C VAL A 539 -18.36 17.60 4.64
N ILE A 540 -17.18 17.20 5.13
CA ILE A 540 -17.04 16.26 6.25
C ILE A 540 -16.47 17.02 7.45
N ASN A 541 -17.16 16.93 8.59
CA ASN A 541 -16.73 17.46 9.88
C ASN A 541 -16.41 16.28 10.79
N PHE A 542 -15.13 16.07 11.08
CA PHE A 542 -14.60 15.00 11.91
C PHE A 542 -14.11 15.57 13.25
N SER A 543 -14.75 15.19 14.34
CA SER A 543 -14.51 15.71 15.69
C SER A 543 -14.23 14.62 16.73
N GLY A 544 -14.36 13.35 16.33
CA GLY A 544 -14.15 12.17 17.15
C GLY A 544 -14.45 10.91 16.34
N GLY A 545 -14.09 9.74 16.86
CA GLY A 545 -14.19 8.46 16.14
C GLY A 545 -12.89 8.08 15.44
N GLN A 546 -12.98 7.05 14.59
CA GLN A 546 -11.83 6.46 13.90
C GLN A 546 -12.15 6.22 12.42
N ILE A 547 -11.21 6.56 11.54
CA ILE A 547 -11.18 6.10 10.15
C ILE A 547 -9.97 5.17 10.05
N GLY A 548 -10.20 3.86 9.88
CA GLY A 548 -9.13 2.85 10.01
C GLY A 548 -8.19 2.74 8.80
N HIS A 549 -8.56 3.33 7.68
CA HIS A 549 -7.75 3.38 6.46
C HIS A 549 -7.86 4.78 5.83
N TYR A 550 -8.06 4.84 4.51
CA TYR A 550 -7.82 6.06 3.77
C TYR A 550 -8.91 7.12 3.91
N LEU A 551 -8.48 8.37 4.09
CA LEU A 551 -9.30 9.56 3.82
C LEU A 551 -8.86 10.17 2.49
N THR A 552 -9.77 10.31 1.53
CA THR A 552 -9.51 11.05 0.27
C THR A 552 -10.32 12.34 0.24
N VAL A 553 -9.65 13.46 0.00
CA VAL A 553 -10.24 14.81 -0.10
C VAL A 553 -10.10 15.31 -1.54
N ASP A 554 -11.16 15.15 -2.33
CA ASP A 554 -11.15 15.45 -3.76
C ASP A 554 -11.54 16.89 -4.13
N ASN A 555 -11.46 17.18 -5.43
CA ASN A 555 -11.67 18.53 -5.96
C ASN A 555 -12.98 19.17 -5.49
N GLY A 556 -12.88 20.32 -4.82
CA GLY A 556 -14.04 21.10 -4.38
C GLY A 556 -14.75 20.52 -3.16
N SER A 557 -14.17 19.53 -2.46
CA SER A 557 -14.65 19.07 -1.16
C SER A 557 -13.88 19.75 -0.01
N VAL A 558 -14.47 19.73 1.18
CA VAL A 558 -13.85 20.27 2.39
C VAL A 558 -13.96 19.24 3.51
N VAL A 559 -12.82 18.90 4.11
CA VAL A 559 -12.79 18.07 5.33
C VAL A 559 -12.21 18.90 6.47
N ASN A 560 -12.95 18.95 7.58
CA ASN A 560 -12.56 19.65 8.80
C ASN A 560 -12.33 18.62 9.90
N VAL A 561 -11.09 18.52 10.37
CA VAL A 561 -10.68 17.62 11.44
C VAL A 561 -10.37 18.44 12.70
N SER A 562 -11.06 18.12 13.78
CA SER A 562 -10.96 18.79 15.09
C SER A 562 -10.74 17.82 16.25
N GLY A 563 -10.81 16.52 15.98
CA GLY A 563 -10.63 15.43 16.92
C GLY A 563 -10.80 14.07 16.21
N GLY A 564 -10.57 12.98 16.93
CA GLY A 564 -10.59 11.62 16.37
C GLY A 564 -9.25 11.21 15.77
N VAL A 565 -9.20 9.99 15.22
CA VAL A 565 -8.00 9.39 14.61
C VAL A 565 -8.32 8.97 13.18
N ILE A 566 -7.41 9.27 12.25
CA ILE A 566 -7.41 8.72 10.90
C ILE A 566 -6.14 7.89 10.77
N ASP A 567 -6.25 6.58 10.97
CA ASP A 567 -5.10 5.72 11.27
C ASP A 567 -4.03 5.67 10.17
N TYR A 568 -4.44 5.71 8.90
CA TYR A 568 -3.50 5.51 7.80
C TYR A 568 -3.98 6.11 6.48
N GLY A 569 -3.12 6.90 5.83
CA GLY A 569 -3.29 7.30 4.44
C GLY A 569 -4.34 8.38 4.25
N THR A 570 -3.96 9.63 4.52
CA THR A 570 -4.79 10.79 4.16
C THR A 570 -4.28 11.42 2.88
N GLN A 571 -5.12 11.53 1.86
CA GLN A 571 -4.79 12.10 0.56
C GLN A 571 -5.64 13.34 0.27
N VAL A 572 -4.98 14.47 0.04
CA VAL A 572 -5.63 15.72 -0.36
C VAL A 572 -5.29 16.00 -1.82
N ASN A 573 -6.26 15.78 -2.70
CA ASN A 573 -6.09 15.92 -4.14
C ASN A 573 -6.33 17.36 -4.62
N ARG A 574 -6.06 17.60 -5.91
CA ARG A 574 -6.14 18.94 -6.50
C ARG A 574 -7.49 19.61 -6.25
N GLY A 575 -7.46 20.75 -5.58
CA GLY A 575 -8.65 21.55 -5.26
C GLY A 575 -9.49 21.03 -4.09
N GLY A 576 -9.08 19.94 -3.44
CA GLY A 576 -9.59 19.55 -2.12
C GLY A 576 -8.98 20.42 -1.03
N VAL A 577 -9.71 20.58 0.08
CA VAL A 577 -9.27 21.36 1.25
C VAL A 577 -9.39 20.53 2.51
N LEU A 578 -8.26 20.30 3.18
CA LEU A 578 -8.22 19.68 4.50
C LEU A 578 -7.82 20.72 5.54
N ASN A 579 -8.66 20.88 6.57
CA ASN A 579 -8.40 21.74 7.72
C ASN A 579 -8.21 20.88 8.97
N LEU A 580 -7.02 20.91 9.58
CA LEU A 580 -6.67 20.19 10.80
C LEU A 580 -6.50 21.17 11.97
N SER A 581 -7.34 21.02 12.99
CA SER A 581 -7.37 21.88 14.18
C SER A 581 -7.21 21.10 15.49
N GLY A 582 -7.28 19.77 15.43
CA GLY A 582 -7.18 18.81 16.51
C GLY A 582 -7.37 17.38 15.96
N GLY A 583 -7.12 16.36 16.77
CA GLY A 583 -7.11 14.96 16.30
C GLY A 583 -5.77 14.55 15.69
N GLU A 584 -5.72 13.32 15.20
CA GLU A 584 -4.51 12.68 14.69
C GLU A 584 -4.73 12.18 13.26
N LEU A 585 -3.82 12.56 12.36
CA LEU A 585 -3.67 11.95 11.06
C LEU A 585 -2.50 10.97 11.16
N GLY A 586 -2.70 9.71 10.83
CA GLY A 586 -1.68 8.69 10.87
C GLY A 586 -0.68 8.79 9.71
N GLU A 587 0.06 7.70 9.49
CA GLU A 587 1.13 7.63 8.48
C GLU A 587 0.62 7.83 7.03
N GLU A 588 1.56 8.14 6.13
CA GLU A 588 1.32 8.34 4.69
C GLU A 588 0.33 9.48 4.39
N PHE A 589 0.52 10.61 5.07
CA PHE A 589 -0.16 11.86 4.76
C PHE A 589 0.37 12.46 3.46
N GLN A 590 -0.50 12.70 2.48
CA GLN A 590 -0.13 13.18 1.15
C GLN A 590 -1.02 14.33 0.69
N VAL A 591 -0.42 15.42 0.21
CA VAL A 591 -1.12 16.56 -0.40
C VAL A 591 -0.66 16.71 -1.85
N TYR A 592 -1.51 16.32 -2.79
CA TYR A 592 -1.29 16.42 -4.23
C TYR A 592 -2.00 17.64 -4.80
N SER A 593 -1.31 18.77 -4.95
CA SER A 593 -1.88 20.00 -5.52
C SER A 593 -3.14 20.54 -4.79
N GLY A 594 -3.39 20.07 -3.56
CA GLY A 594 -4.50 20.49 -2.71
C GLY A 594 -4.12 21.64 -1.76
N ALA A 595 -5.07 22.03 -0.91
CA ALA A 595 -4.82 22.96 0.18
C ALA A 595 -4.90 22.23 1.53
N PHE A 596 -3.83 22.34 2.31
CA PHE A 596 -3.79 21.82 3.67
C PHE A 596 -3.61 22.97 4.65
N ASN A 597 -4.48 23.08 5.65
CA ASN A 597 -4.39 24.10 6.69
C ASN A 597 -4.33 23.42 8.05
N MET A 598 -3.30 23.72 8.83
CA MET A 598 -3.08 23.13 10.14
C MET A 598 -2.91 24.24 11.19
N ASN A 599 -3.71 24.17 12.26
CA ASN A 599 -3.64 25.09 13.39
C ASN A 599 -3.67 24.38 14.75
N GLY A 600 -3.53 23.05 14.74
CA GLY A 600 -3.57 22.13 15.87
C GLY A 600 -3.61 20.69 15.36
N GLY A 601 -3.68 19.71 16.25
CA GLY A 601 -3.64 18.27 15.91
C GLY A 601 -2.23 17.73 15.69
N SER A 602 -2.14 16.46 15.31
CA SER A 602 -0.88 15.77 14.99
C SER A 602 -0.95 15.10 13.62
N ILE A 603 0.20 15.03 12.95
CA ILE A 603 0.44 14.14 11.79
C ILE A 603 1.51 13.15 12.22
N ALA A 604 1.17 11.87 12.27
CA ALA A 604 2.08 10.80 12.63
C ALA A 604 2.99 10.46 11.44
N GLY A 605 4.30 10.42 11.72
CA GLY A 605 5.33 10.03 10.75
C GLY A 605 5.28 10.80 9.43
N ARG A 606 5.47 10.07 8.32
CA ARG A 606 5.77 10.64 7.01
C ARG A 606 4.64 11.48 6.42
N ALA A 607 4.95 12.74 6.16
CA ALA A 607 4.11 13.71 5.47
C ALA A 607 4.73 14.12 4.12
N SER A 608 3.97 14.09 3.03
CA SER A 608 4.43 14.49 1.69
C SER A 608 3.53 15.56 1.08
N ILE A 609 4.10 16.73 0.79
CA ILE A 609 3.43 17.86 0.14
C ILE A 609 4.03 18.03 -1.26
N LEU A 610 3.20 17.84 -2.29
CA LEU A 610 3.65 17.60 -3.67
C LEU A 610 2.91 18.45 -4.70
N GLY A 611 3.58 18.71 -5.83
CA GLY A 611 2.99 19.43 -6.96
C GLY A 611 2.77 20.91 -6.65
N ASP A 612 1.68 21.52 -7.09
CA ASP A 612 1.33 22.91 -6.76
C ASP A 612 0.60 23.07 -5.40
N ALA A 613 0.80 22.12 -4.48
CA ALA A 613 0.15 22.12 -3.16
C ALA A 613 0.63 23.28 -2.27
N VAL A 614 -0.27 23.76 -1.41
CA VAL A 614 0.04 24.74 -0.38
C VAL A 614 -0.39 24.20 0.98
N ALA A 615 0.59 24.04 1.88
CA ALA A 615 0.37 23.72 3.28
C ALA A 615 0.59 24.98 4.14
N ASN A 616 -0.43 25.41 4.87
CA ASN A 616 -0.35 26.51 5.83
C ASN A 616 -0.39 25.93 7.25
N VAL A 617 0.73 25.99 7.97
CA VAL A 617 0.87 25.42 9.31
C VAL A 617 1.09 26.55 10.32
N SER A 618 0.27 26.57 11.37
CA SER A 618 0.30 27.58 12.43
C SER A 618 0.17 26.98 13.83
N GLY A 619 0.10 25.67 13.92
CA GLY A 619 0.05 24.92 15.18
C GLY A 619 -0.01 23.42 14.95
N GLY A 620 -0.01 22.66 16.04
CA GLY A 620 0.06 21.20 16.05
C GLY A 620 1.48 20.64 15.89
N THR A 621 1.58 19.32 15.79
CA THR A 621 2.84 18.58 15.63
C THR A 621 2.86 17.81 14.30
N ILE A 622 4.03 17.71 13.70
CA ILE A 622 4.27 16.91 12.50
C ILE A 622 5.44 15.99 12.89
N GLY A 623 5.27 14.68 12.70
CA GLY A 623 6.36 13.73 12.91
C GLY A 623 7.40 13.79 11.79
N ASP A 624 8.25 12.77 11.75
CA ASP A 624 9.46 12.77 10.94
C ASP A 624 9.17 12.64 9.43
N GLN A 625 10.20 12.93 8.63
CA GLN A 625 10.18 12.74 7.18
C GLN A 625 9.15 13.59 6.45
N LEU A 626 9.01 14.84 6.89
CA LEU A 626 8.27 15.86 6.18
C LEU A 626 8.97 16.17 4.84
N SER A 627 8.30 15.84 3.76
CA SER A 627 8.81 16.02 2.40
C SER A 627 7.99 17.07 1.65
N VAL A 628 8.65 18.13 1.16
CA VAL A 628 8.02 19.20 0.36
C VAL A 628 8.75 19.35 -0.97
N GLN A 629 8.09 18.92 -2.06
CA GLN A 629 8.75 18.73 -3.36
C GLN A 629 7.85 19.09 -4.56
N ASN A 630 8.41 19.01 -5.76
CA ASN A 630 7.74 19.22 -7.04
C ASN A 630 7.04 20.59 -7.17
N GLY A 631 7.66 21.64 -6.62
CA GLY A 631 7.13 23.00 -6.64
C GLY A 631 6.08 23.30 -5.56
N ALA A 632 5.89 22.39 -4.60
CA ALA A 632 4.97 22.59 -3.48
C ALA A 632 5.51 23.61 -2.50
N ARG A 633 4.62 24.14 -1.65
CA ARG A 633 4.98 25.17 -0.68
C ARG A 633 4.45 24.89 0.72
N LEU A 634 5.36 24.94 1.68
CA LEU A 634 5.07 24.96 3.11
C LEU A 634 5.17 26.40 3.63
N VAL A 635 4.11 26.85 4.30
CA VAL A 635 4.05 28.17 4.95
C VAL A 635 3.92 27.96 6.45
N LEU A 636 4.93 28.35 7.21
CA LEU A 636 4.93 28.27 8.67
C LEU A 636 4.65 29.65 9.28
N ALA A 637 3.63 29.74 10.12
CA ALA A 637 3.28 30.95 10.87
C ALA A 637 3.61 30.77 12.35
N GLY A 638 4.54 31.58 12.86
CA GLY A 638 5.12 31.39 14.19
C GLY A 638 6.13 32.49 14.54
N GLY A 639 7.13 32.16 15.35
CA GLY A 639 8.23 33.04 15.74
C GLY A 639 9.44 32.24 16.27
N ASP A 640 10.47 32.95 16.73
CA ASP A 640 11.75 32.37 17.21
C ASP A 640 12.40 31.40 16.20
N PHE A 641 12.26 31.70 14.90
CA PHE A 641 12.81 30.86 13.84
C PHE A 641 14.34 30.92 13.81
N ARG A 642 14.98 29.75 13.81
CA ARG A 642 16.42 29.58 13.91
C ARG A 642 16.93 28.57 12.89
N LEU A 643 18.11 28.82 12.34
CA LEU A 643 18.88 27.87 11.55
C LEU A 643 20.16 27.54 12.33
N ASN A 644 20.32 26.28 12.75
CA ASN A 644 21.42 25.84 13.63
C ASN A 644 21.56 26.75 14.87
N GLY A 645 20.43 27.06 15.51
CA GLY A 645 20.37 27.93 16.69
C GLY A 645 20.53 29.43 16.45
N VAL A 646 20.91 29.84 15.24
CA VAL A 646 21.07 31.25 14.85
C VAL A 646 19.71 31.83 14.40
N PRO A 647 19.20 32.91 15.02
CA PRO A 647 17.95 33.54 14.61
C PRO A 647 17.97 34.01 13.15
N LEU A 648 16.90 33.74 12.42
CA LEU A 648 16.78 34.13 11.01
C LEU A 648 16.48 35.63 10.85
N SER A 649 17.26 36.29 9.99
CA SER A 649 17.10 37.72 9.69
C SER A 649 15.86 38.02 8.82
N GLY A 650 15.38 39.26 8.84
CA GLY A 650 14.22 39.67 8.03
C GLY A 650 12.85 39.31 8.62
N LEU A 651 12.84 38.71 9.82
CA LEU A 651 11.63 38.32 10.56
C LEU A 651 11.37 39.18 11.82
N ALA A 652 11.91 40.40 11.87
CA ALA A 652 11.89 41.24 13.09
C ALA A 652 10.54 41.90 13.41
N THR A 653 9.58 41.91 12.48
CA THR A 653 8.26 42.54 12.70
C THR A 653 7.15 41.54 12.45
N ILE A 654 6.08 41.57 13.24
CA ILE A 654 4.87 40.77 13.00
C ILE A 654 4.38 40.98 11.55
N GLY A 655 4.07 39.88 10.88
CA GLY A 655 3.64 39.82 9.47
C GLY A 655 4.79 39.85 8.45
N SER A 656 6.04 40.09 8.87
CA SER A 656 7.19 39.90 7.98
C SER A 656 7.34 38.43 7.60
N SER A 657 7.83 38.17 6.39
CA SER A 657 7.99 36.82 5.88
C SER A 657 9.26 36.69 5.07
N THR A 658 9.91 35.53 5.15
CA THR A 658 11.09 35.20 4.34
C THR A 658 10.98 33.78 3.78
N ALA A 659 11.53 33.56 2.59
CA ALA A 659 11.81 32.20 2.11
C ALA A 659 13.09 31.69 2.76
N VAL A 660 13.18 30.39 3.00
CA VAL A 660 14.34 29.74 3.62
C VAL A 660 14.64 28.45 2.87
N ASP A 661 15.90 28.29 2.51
CA ASP A 661 16.45 27.00 2.07
C ASP A 661 17.19 26.39 3.27
N ILE A 662 16.94 25.12 3.55
CA ILE A 662 17.64 24.38 4.61
C ILE A 662 18.86 23.72 3.95
N PRO A 663 20.10 24.10 4.31
CA PRO A 663 21.29 23.39 3.86
C PRO A 663 21.29 21.94 4.36
N ALA A 664 22.02 21.07 3.68
CA ALA A 664 22.23 19.71 4.18
C ALA A 664 22.84 19.74 5.60
N ASP A 665 22.43 18.80 6.44
CA ASP A 665 22.79 18.66 7.85
C ASP A 665 22.30 19.81 8.76
N ALA A 666 21.50 20.76 8.26
CA ALA A 666 21.06 21.91 9.05
C ALA A 666 19.68 21.70 9.70
N LEU A 667 19.56 22.17 10.93
CA LEU A 667 18.33 22.21 11.71
C LEU A 667 17.61 23.55 11.52
N LEU A 668 16.42 23.52 10.92
CA LEU A 668 15.45 24.60 11.02
C LEU A 668 14.56 24.35 12.24
N SER A 669 14.47 25.30 13.16
CA SER A 669 13.60 25.20 14.33
C SER A 669 12.86 26.50 14.60
N GLY A 670 11.79 26.43 15.38
CA GLY A 670 11.03 27.60 15.79
C GLY A 670 9.86 27.25 16.70
N THR A 671 8.94 28.19 16.85
CA THR A 671 7.70 27.99 17.59
C THR A 671 6.52 28.47 16.76
N LEU A 672 5.53 27.62 16.57
CA LEU A 672 4.31 27.92 15.83
C LEU A 672 3.41 28.88 16.61
N ARG A 673 2.40 29.46 15.93
CA ARG A 673 1.50 30.45 16.53
C ARG A 673 0.72 29.94 17.74
N ASP A 674 0.39 28.67 17.80
CA ASP A 674 -0.24 28.04 18.98
C ASP A 674 0.73 27.83 20.15
N GLY A 675 2.02 28.07 19.94
CA GLY A 675 3.09 27.90 20.92
C GLY A 675 3.80 26.56 20.86
N THR A 676 3.47 25.70 19.90
CA THR A 676 4.12 24.39 19.68
C THR A 676 5.49 24.58 19.02
N PRO A 677 6.59 24.10 19.62
CA PRO A 677 7.90 24.06 18.97
C PRO A 677 7.94 23.03 17.83
N PHE A 678 8.86 23.24 16.88
CA PHE A 678 9.17 22.26 15.84
C PHE A 678 10.68 22.23 15.56
N ALA A 679 11.17 21.09 15.09
CA ALA A 679 12.48 20.89 14.51
C ALA A 679 12.31 20.21 13.14
N PHE A 680 13.04 20.68 12.13
CA PHE A 680 13.09 20.05 10.82
C PHE A 680 14.55 19.91 10.36
N SER A 681 14.95 18.71 9.97
CA SER A 681 16.34 18.40 9.59
C SER A 681 16.40 17.26 8.57
N ASP A 682 17.23 17.36 7.54
CA ASP A 682 17.43 16.20 6.64
C ASP A 682 18.13 15.01 7.33
N GLN A 683 18.65 15.21 8.54
CA GLN A 683 19.26 14.16 9.36
C GLN A 683 18.23 13.20 9.97
N ASP A 684 17.00 13.65 10.23
CA ASP A 684 15.87 12.82 10.67
C ASP A 684 14.99 12.32 9.49
N GLY A 685 15.33 12.76 8.28
CA GLY A 685 14.71 12.33 7.03
C GLY A 685 13.76 13.34 6.41
N ASP A 686 13.63 14.54 6.97
CA ASP A 686 12.95 15.64 6.29
C ASP A 686 13.60 16.00 4.95
N TYR A 687 12.80 16.53 4.03
CA TYR A 687 13.30 16.95 2.73
C TYR A 687 12.52 18.13 2.17
N PHE A 688 13.24 19.17 1.77
CA PHE A 688 12.63 20.37 1.19
C PHE A 688 13.37 20.77 -0.08
N GLU A 689 12.64 20.93 -1.19
CA GLU A 689 13.22 21.55 -2.38
C GLU A 689 13.58 23.02 -2.12
N PRO A 690 14.60 23.58 -2.81
CA PRO A 690 14.91 25.00 -2.73
C PRO A 690 13.69 25.88 -3.01
N GLY A 691 13.41 26.82 -2.11
CA GLY A 691 12.27 27.73 -2.15
C GLY A 691 10.95 27.16 -1.64
N ALA A 692 10.92 25.91 -1.18
CA ALA A 692 9.69 25.25 -0.73
C ALA A 692 9.15 25.84 0.59
N ILE A 693 10.00 26.38 1.46
CA ILE A 693 9.60 26.89 2.77
C ILE A 693 9.47 28.42 2.75
N ARG A 694 8.36 28.91 3.31
CA ARG A 694 8.21 30.32 3.69
C ARG A 694 7.80 30.45 5.15
N LEU A 695 8.55 31.26 5.88
CA LEU A 695 8.26 31.60 7.27
C LEU A 695 7.53 32.94 7.35
N ILE A 696 6.59 33.06 8.29
CA ILE A 696 5.87 34.28 8.61
C ILE A 696 5.97 34.51 10.12
N ASN A 697 6.57 35.65 10.52
CA ASN A 697 6.60 36.03 11.93
C ASN A 697 5.21 36.49 12.40
N TRP A 698 4.73 36.01 13.55
CA TRP A 698 3.39 36.28 14.08
C TRP A 698 3.36 36.93 15.47
N TYR A 699 4.43 36.89 16.26
CA TYR A 699 4.47 37.55 17.58
C TYR A 699 5.85 38.13 17.86
N ASP A 700 5.90 39.18 18.69
CA ASP A 700 7.16 39.79 19.15
C ASP A 700 7.79 38.97 20.29
N GLU A 701 6.97 38.52 21.26
CA GLU A 701 7.30 37.55 22.32
C GLU A 701 6.00 36.82 22.72
N LEU A 702 6.03 35.50 22.98
CA LEU A 702 4.86 34.78 23.52
C LEU A 702 4.82 34.95 25.05
N PRO A 703 3.84 35.67 25.62
CA PRO A 703 3.73 35.80 27.07
C PRO A 703 3.29 34.46 27.65
N ASN A 704 4.14 33.76 28.40
CA ASN A 704 3.73 32.52 29.07
C ASN A 704 4.47 32.30 30.40
N PRO A 705 3.86 31.55 31.35
CA PRO A 705 4.47 31.26 32.63
C PRO A 705 5.77 30.45 32.46
N PRO A 706 6.82 30.76 33.24
CA PRO A 706 8.13 30.11 33.15
C PRO A 706 8.12 28.65 33.65
N LEU A 707 7.08 28.24 34.39
CA LEU A 707 6.90 26.88 34.88
C LEU A 707 5.51 26.38 34.47
N ILE A 708 5.47 25.22 33.82
CA ILE A 708 4.22 24.50 33.52
C ILE A 708 4.02 23.46 34.61
N ASP A 709 3.43 23.88 35.72
CA ASP A 709 2.99 22.99 36.81
C ASP A 709 1.55 22.54 36.52
N ARG A 710 1.32 21.23 36.35
CA ARG A 710 0.05 20.68 35.87
C ARG A 710 -0.78 20.07 36.99
N PRO A 711 -1.85 20.77 37.42
CA PRO A 711 -3.01 20.04 37.96
C PRO A 711 -4.27 20.14 37.08
N ASN A 712 -4.41 21.13 36.19
CA ASN A 712 -5.73 21.47 35.58
C ASN A 712 -5.70 21.97 34.12
N GLY A 713 -4.58 21.86 33.38
CA GLY A 713 -4.46 22.36 32.00
C GLY A 713 -4.27 21.25 30.96
N PRO A 714 -4.53 21.51 29.66
CA PRO A 714 -4.27 20.54 28.60
C PRO A 714 -2.78 20.17 28.56
N THR A 715 -2.51 18.91 28.19
CA THR A 715 -1.16 18.41 27.92
C THR A 715 -0.53 19.22 26.78
N PRO A 716 0.74 19.62 26.88
CA PRO A 716 1.37 20.51 25.93
C PRO A 716 1.91 19.66 24.78
N THR A 717 1.85 20.19 23.58
CA THR A 717 2.57 19.59 22.45
C THR A 717 4.07 19.93 22.47
N GLY A 718 4.49 20.85 23.34
CA GLY A 718 5.90 21.15 23.54
C GLY A 718 6.18 22.20 24.62
N VAL A 719 7.46 22.47 24.83
CA VAL A 719 7.97 23.54 25.70
C VAL A 719 8.96 24.42 24.94
N ARG A 720 8.93 25.72 25.17
CA ARG A 720 9.77 26.72 24.48
C ARG A 720 10.61 27.55 25.45
N ALA A 721 11.35 28.51 24.92
CA ALA A 721 12.26 29.37 25.67
C ALA A 721 11.69 29.87 27.01
N GLY A 722 12.46 29.63 28.08
CA GLY A 722 12.11 30.06 29.42
C GLY A 722 11.06 29.19 30.12
N GLN A 723 10.54 28.14 29.48
CA GLN A 723 9.62 27.20 30.09
C GLN A 723 10.35 25.99 30.67
N THR A 724 9.90 25.53 31.82
CA THR A 724 10.27 24.25 32.42
C THR A 724 9.04 23.37 32.59
N ILE A 725 9.16 22.08 32.28
CA ILE A 725 8.15 21.06 32.56
C ILE A 725 8.76 19.91 33.38
N VAL A 726 8.00 19.44 34.36
CA VAL A 726 8.29 18.21 35.12
C VAL A 726 7.26 17.16 34.73
N VAL A 727 7.73 16.03 34.23
CA VAL A 727 6.92 14.89 33.78
C VAL A 727 6.96 13.82 34.86
N ASP A 728 5.88 13.70 35.62
CA ASP A 728 5.72 12.71 36.70
C ASP A 728 4.69 11.65 36.32
N ALA A 729 4.56 10.61 37.16
CA ALA A 729 3.65 9.48 36.91
C ALA A 729 2.17 9.87 36.78
N SER A 730 1.77 11.05 37.27
CA SER A 730 0.40 11.57 37.11
C SER A 730 0.19 12.37 35.83
N HIS A 731 1.26 12.78 35.15
CA HIS A 731 1.20 13.67 33.99
C HIS A 731 2.11 13.20 32.84
N PRO A 732 1.82 12.04 32.22
CA PRO A 732 2.54 11.63 31.02
C PRO A 732 2.31 12.62 29.88
N LEU A 733 3.32 12.77 29.02
CA LEU A 733 3.24 13.47 27.75
C LEU A 733 3.04 12.45 26.63
N GLY A 734 2.32 12.85 25.58
CA GLY A 734 2.10 12.01 24.41
C GLY A 734 3.31 12.00 23.46
N ASP A 735 3.10 11.38 22.30
CA ASP A 735 4.08 11.31 21.21
C ASP A 735 4.28 12.69 20.54
N HIS A 736 5.35 12.83 19.77
CA HIS A 736 5.71 14.05 19.01
C HIS A 736 5.84 15.30 19.89
N PHE A 737 6.28 15.12 21.14
CA PHE A 737 6.49 16.22 22.06
C PHE A 737 7.78 16.95 21.69
N ASN A 738 7.76 18.28 21.58
CA ASN A 738 8.94 19.05 21.18
C ASN A 738 9.44 19.98 22.29
N ALA A 739 10.74 19.92 22.60
CA ALA A 739 11.42 20.85 23.49
C ALA A 739 12.31 21.81 22.69
N GLY A 740 11.85 23.05 22.54
CA GLY A 740 12.54 24.10 21.81
C GLY A 740 13.61 24.84 22.62
N TRP A 741 14.28 25.78 21.96
CA TRP A 741 15.45 26.49 22.46
C TRP A 741 15.23 27.13 23.83
N GLY A 742 16.15 26.89 24.78
CA GLY A 742 16.13 27.49 26.11
C GLY A 742 14.99 26.98 27.00
N SER A 743 14.34 25.88 26.64
CA SER A 743 13.40 25.16 27.50
C SER A 743 14.11 24.13 28.39
N SER A 744 13.41 23.63 29.40
CA SER A 744 13.88 22.51 30.22
C SER A 744 12.78 21.47 30.44
N VAL A 745 13.14 20.19 30.31
CA VAL A 745 12.27 19.03 30.52
C VAL A 745 12.91 18.16 31.59
N THR A 746 12.19 17.86 32.66
CA THR A 746 12.62 16.89 33.68
C THR A 746 11.62 15.74 33.75
N VAL A 747 12.04 14.53 33.43
CA VAL A 747 11.24 13.31 33.60
C VAL A 747 11.59 12.68 34.95
N ALA A 748 10.63 12.70 35.87
CA ALA A 748 10.76 12.27 37.26
C ALA A 748 9.67 11.24 37.60
N GLY A 749 9.67 10.13 36.87
CA GLY A 749 8.78 8.98 37.08
C GLY A 749 7.57 8.92 36.14
N GLY A 750 7.36 9.94 35.30
CA GLY A 750 6.37 9.92 34.22
C GLY A 750 6.91 9.34 32.92
N SER A 751 6.10 9.42 31.87
CA SER A 751 6.47 9.01 30.51
C SER A 751 6.33 10.15 29.52
N ILE A 752 7.27 10.25 28.57
CA ILE A 752 7.08 10.96 27.30
C ILE A 752 6.92 9.88 26.23
N GLY A 753 6.03 10.10 25.27
CA GLY A 753 5.76 9.18 24.17
C GLY A 753 6.93 9.03 23.19
N GLU A 754 6.62 8.46 22.03
CA GLU A 754 7.53 8.32 20.89
C GLU A 754 7.82 9.67 20.22
N ASN A 755 8.92 9.73 19.46
CA ASN A 755 9.38 10.92 18.75
C ASN A 755 9.44 12.19 19.63
N PHE A 756 10.20 12.12 20.71
CA PHE A 756 10.52 13.34 21.46
C PHE A 756 11.64 14.08 20.71
N GLU A 757 11.45 15.34 20.34
CA GLU A 757 12.53 16.14 19.75
C GLU A 757 13.01 17.21 20.73
N ALA A 758 14.32 17.30 20.95
CA ALA A 758 14.95 18.34 21.74
C ALA A 758 15.87 19.20 20.86
N ALA A 759 15.55 20.48 20.68
CA ALA A 759 16.36 21.46 19.94
C ALA A 759 16.77 22.64 20.85
N GLY A 760 18.05 22.73 21.20
CA GLY A 760 18.55 23.76 22.12
C GLY A 760 18.00 23.67 23.54
N ALA A 761 17.50 22.50 23.96
CA ALA A 761 16.80 22.28 25.21
C ALA A 761 17.66 21.56 26.26
N GLN A 762 17.31 21.71 27.54
CA GLN A 762 17.89 20.92 28.63
C GLN A 762 16.94 19.80 29.04
N VAL A 763 17.33 18.55 28.81
CA VAL A 763 16.51 17.38 29.15
C VAL A 763 17.18 16.61 30.29
N LEU A 764 16.46 16.34 31.37
CA LEU A 764 16.88 15.51 32.49
C LEU A 764 15.93 14.31 32.64
N LEU A 765 16.41 13.10 32.34
CA LEU A 765 15.71 11.86 32.67
C LEU A 765 16.23 11.36 34.03
N ALA A 766 15.53 11.71 35.11
CA ALA A 766 15.87 11.29 36.47
C ALA A 766 15.31 9.89 36.79
N SER A 767 14.08 9.61 36.33
CA SER A 767 13.39 8.32 36.39
C SER A 767 12.18 8.34 35.44
N GLY A 768 11.53 7.21 35.17
CA GLY A 768 10.42 7.13 34.22
C GLY A 768 10.86 6.65 32.84
N SER A 769 10.15 7.05 31.78
CA SER A 769 10.46 6.63 30.42
C SER A 769 10.35 7.73 29.36
N ILE A 770 11.13 7.62 28.29
CA ILE A 770 10.93 8.29 27.01
C ILE A 770 10.74 7.18 25.97
N GLY A 771 9.80 7.34 25.04
CA GLY A 771 9.53 6.35 24.00
C GLY A 771 10.65 6.20 22.97
N ASP A 772 10.35 5.48 21.89
CA ASP A 772 11.26 5.29 20.76
C ASP A 772 11.44 6.60 19.97
N GLY A 773 12.55 6.73 19.24
CA GLY A 773 12.80 7.88 18.35
C GLY A 773 13.08 9.19 19.08
N PHE A 774 13.72 9.15 20.26
CA PHE A 774 14.14 10.38 20.91
C PHE A 774 15.27 11.05 20.12
N ASP A 775 15.13 12.32 19.76
CA ASP A 775 16.09 13.05 18.94
C ASP A 775 16.68 14.25 19.70
N ALA A 776 17.99 14.21 19.95
CA ALA A 776 18.74 15.32 20.53
C ALA A 776 19.43 16.14 19.43
N PHE A 777 18.78 17.22 19.01
CA PHE A 777 19.28 18.15 18.01
C PHE A 777 20.28 19.18 18.55
N HIS A 778 20.77 20.01 17.63
CA HIS A 778 21.76 21.06 17.87
C HIS A 778 21.49 21.90 19.12
N GLY A 779 22.50 22.04 19.97
CA GLY A 779 22.46 22.83 21.19
C GLY A 779 21.73 22.19 22.37
N SER A 780 21.17 20.99 22.20
CA SER A 780 20.50 20.27 23.29
C SER A 780 21.51 19.61 24.23
N VAL A 781 21.17 19.62 25.51
CA VAL A 781 21.91 18.91 26.56
C VAL A 781 20.96 17.93 27.23
N VAL A 782 21.19 16.65 26.98
CA VAL A 782 20.43 15.54 27.57
C VAL A 782 21.24 14.95 28.71
N THR A 783 20.63 14.77 29.88
CA THR A 783 21.22 14.11 31.04
C THR A 783 20.34 12.95 31.48
N ILE A 784 20.88 11.74 31.51
CA ILE A 784 20.20 10.51 31.91
C ILE A 784 20.81 10.05 33.22
N ALA A 785 20.10 10.28 34.32
CA ALA A 785 20.50 9.83 35.66
C ALA A 785 19.82 8.50 36.05
N GLY A 786 18.71 8.15 35.41
CA GLY A 786 17.93 6.94 35.65
C GLY A 786 16.91 6.71 34.53
N GLY A 787 15.91 5.86 34.77
CA GLY A 787 14.81 5.64 33.81
C GLY A 787 15.18 4.80 32.58
N GLU A 788 14.29 4.82 31.59
CA GLU A 788 14.42 4.10 30.33
C GLU A 788 14.18 5.02 29.13
N ILE A 789 14.97 4.86 28.07
CA ILE A 789 14.67 5.43 26.74
C ILE A 789 14.50 4.26 25.78
N GLY A 790 13.51 4.37 24.91
CA GLY A 790 13.23 3.41 23.84
C GLY A 790 14.36 3.24 22.83
N ASP A 791 14.06 2.55 21.73
CA ASP A 791 14.99 2.37 20.62
C ASP A 791 15.12 3.65 19.77
N ARG A 792 16.16 3.71 18.92
CA ARG A 792 16.45 4.83 18.00
C ARG A 792 16.61 6.17 18.69
N PHE A 793 17.31 6.20 19.82
CA PHE A 793 17.75 7.48 20.39
C PHE A 793 18.90 8.03 19.53
N GLU A 794 18.72 9.19 18.91
CA GLU A 794 19.74 9.84 18.09
C GLU A 794 20.28 11.13 18.73
N ALA A 795 21.60 11.29 18.69
CA ALA A 795 22.30 12.51 19.08
C ALA A 795 22.91 13.16 17.84
N TYR A 796 22.35 14.30 17.41
CA TYR A 796 22.74 15.02 16.20
C TYR A 796 23.80 16.09 16.44
N GLU A 797 24.22 16.77 15.37
CA GLU A 797 25.31 17.74 15.37
C GLU A 797 25.12 18.84 16.43
N GLY A 798 26.11 19.00 17.32
CA GLY A 798 26.12 20.02 18.36
C GLY A 798 25.25 19.70 19.57
N SER A 799 24.72 18.48 19.68
CA SER A 799 24.08 17.98 20.91
C SER A 799 25.12 17.40 21.89
N THR A 800 24.75 17.35 23.16
CA THR A 800 25.52 16.66 24.21
C THR A 800 24.61 15.75 25.01
N VAL A 801 24.93 14.45 25.07
CA VAL A 801 24.22 13.45 25.87
C VAL A 801 25.12 12.97 27.00
N ASN A 802 24.68 13.12 28.25
CA ASN A 802 25.39 12.67 29.44
C ASN A 802 24.61 11.55 30.11
N ILE A 803 25.22 10.38 30.29
CA ILE A 803 24.60 9.17 30.83
C ILE A 803 25.33 8.79 32.11
N ALA A 804 24.66 8.90 33.24
CA ALA A 804 25.15 8.49 34.56
C ALA A 804 24.40 7.26 35.12
N GLY A 805 23.25 6.92 34.54
CA GLY A 805 22.42 5.78 34.92
C GLY A 805 21.36 5.50 33.87
N GLY A 806 20.36 4.68 34.22
CA GLY A 806 19.24 4.33 33.34
C GLY A 806 19.56 3.23 32.33
N ARG A 807 18.62 2.98 31.41
CA ARG A 807 18.70 1.97 30.36
C ARG A 807 18.25 2.54 29.02
N ILE A 808 18.93 2.17 27.94
CA ILE A 808 18.49 2.42 26.56
C ILE A 808 18.21 1.04 25.94
N THR A 809 16.97 0.78 25.50
CA THR A 809 16.53 -0.58 25.12
C THR A 809 17.15 -1.08 23.80
N GLY A 810 17.67 -0.17 22.97
CA GLY A 810 18.42 -0.47 21.75
C GLY A 810 19.80 0.23 21.72
N TYR A 811 20.03 1.07 20.71
CA TYR A 811 21.27 1.83 20.56
C TYR A 811 21.03 3.33 20.62
N LEU A 812 21.96 4.04 21.25
CA LEU A 812 22.16 5.47 21.04
C LEU A 812 23.04 5.69 19.81
N ASN A 813 22.51 6.32 18.77
CA ASN A 813 23.25 6.71 17.58
C ASN A 813 23.90 8.09 17.81
N ALA A 814 25.21 8.11 18.05
CA ALA A 814 25.99 9.34 18.11
C ALA A 814 26.33 9.78 16.68
N ARG A 815 25.57 10.72 16.13
CA ARG A 815 25.76 11.26 14.77
C ARG A 815 26.91 12.28 14.73
N ARG A 816 27.29 12.67 13.52
CA ARG A 816 28.38 13.63 13.26
C ARG A 816 28.24 14.89 14.12
N GLY A 817 29.31 15.29 14.80
CA GLY A 817 29.38 16.50 15.61
C GLY A 817 28.64 16.45 16.96
N SER A 818 28.10 15.29 17.33
CA SER A 818 27.55 15.05 18.68
C SER A 818 28.63 14.68 19.69
N VAL A 819 28.34 14.91 20.98
CA VAL A 819 29.16 14.46 22.10
C VAL A 819 28.33 13.56 23.01
N VAL A 820 28.76 12.32 23.20
CA VAL A 820 28.11 11.37 24.12
C VAL A 820 29.08 11.01 25.24
N ASN A 821 28.67 11.21 26.50
CA ASN A 821 29.45 10.90 27.70
C ASN A 821 28.73 9.82 28.51
N VAL A 822 29.35 8.66 28.69
CA VAL A 822 28.83 7.54 29.46
C VAL A 822 29.68 7.33 30.70
N SER A 823 29.06 7.39 31.87
CA SER A 823 29.68 7.20 33.19
C SER A 823 28.95 6.15 34.05
N GLY A 824 27.83 5.62 33.55
CA GLY A 824 27.00 4.61 34.21
C GLY A 824 25.82 4.19 33.32
N GLY A 825 24.95 3.32 33.84
CA GLY A 825 23.75 2.84 33.13
C GLY A 825 23.97 1.61 32.22
N GLU A 826 22.91 1.18 31.53
CA GLU A 826 22.91 0.10 30.54
C GLU A 826 22.64 0.69 29.14
N VAL A 827 23.70 0.91 28.35
CA VAL A 827 23.62 1.61 27.06
C VAL A 827 24.49 0.94 26.00
N GLY A 828 23.91 0.66 24.84
CA GLY A 828 24.65 0.45 23.59
C GLY A 828 24.81 1.77 22.85
N VAL A 829 25.98 2.01 22.26
CA VAL A 829 26.26 3.25 21.48
C VAL A 829 26.82 2.88 20.13
N ILE A 830 26.34 3.53 19.07
CA ILE A 830 26.93 3.50 17.73
C ILE A 830 27.51 4.88 17.45
N ALA A 831 28.83 4.94 17.26
CA ALA A 831 29.56 6.17 16.96
C ALA A 831 29.74 6.35 15.45
N ASP A 832 29.04 7.32 14.86
CA ASP A 832 29.18 7.68 13.44
C ASP A 832 30.34 8.65 13.18
N ALA A 833 30.74 8.78 11.92
CA ALA A 833 31.85 9.64 11.51
C ALA A 833 31.71 11.08 12.04
N GLY A 834 32.72 11.58 12.73
CA GLY A 834 32.78 12.91 13.32
C GLY A 834 32.03 13.07 14.65
N SER A 835 31.50 12.00 15.25
CA SER A 835 31.00 12.00 16.62
C SER A 835 32.15 11.84 17.63
N VAL A 836 31.93 12.30 18.88
CA VAL A 836 32.82 12.06 20.01
C VAL A 836 32.08 11.27 21.08
N VAL A 837 32.57 10.08 21.42
CA VAL A 837 31.98 9.21 22.44
C VAL A 837 32.99 8.92 23.54
N ASN A 838 32.69 9.35 24.77
CA ASN A 838 33.50 9.15 25.96
C ASN A 838 32.83 8.13 26.88
N ILE A 839 33.51 7.04 27.23
CA ILE A 839 32.97 5.96 28.06
C ILE A 839 33.91 5.71 29.24
N SER A 840 33.41 5.96 30.45
CA SER A 840 34.11 5.84 31.73
C SER A 840 33.39 4.96 32.75
N GLY A 841 32.20 4.47 32.41
CA GLY A 841 31.41 3.56 33.25
C GLY A 841 30.20 2.96 32.54
N GLY A 842 29.41 2.16 33.25
CA GLY A 842 28.19 1.50 32.75
C GLY A 842 28.35 0.01 32.41
N HIS A 843 27.24 -0.68 32.15
CA HIS A 843 27.19 -2.12 31.95
C HIS A 843 26.61 -2.51 30.56
N GLY A 844 27.20 -3.52 29.92
CA GLY A 844 26.48 -4.48 29.09
C GLY A 844 25.99 -4.10 27.68
N GLY A 845 26.25 -2.90 27.15
CA GLY A 845 25.88 -2.57 25.75
C GLY A 845 27.02 -2.76 24.74
N ALA A 846 26.68 -3.06 23.49
CA ALA A 846 27.67 -3.10 22.41
C ALA A 846 28.07 -1.67 21.99
N VAL A 847 29.36 -1.47 21.75
CA VAL A 847 29.91 -0.23 21.20
C VAL A 847 30.23 -0.45 19.73
N GLY A 848 29.39 0.08 18.84
CA GLY A 848 29.63 0.14 17.41
C GLY A 848 30.50 1.36 17.09
N ILE A 849 31.61 1.16 16.39
CA ILE A 849 32.54 2.24 16.03
C ILE A 849 32.65 2.30 14.52
N ARG A 850 32.16 3.38 13.90
CA ARG A 850 32.26 3.57 12.44
C ARG A 850 33.47 4.41 12.06
N PRO A 851 34.04 4.23 10.85
CA PRO A 851 35.19 5.00 10.39
C PRO A 851 35.00 6.51 10.51
N GLY A 852 36.00 7.19 11.08
CA GLY A 852 36.01 8.64 11.29
C GLY A 852 35.31 9.13 12.57
N SER A 853 34.81 8.23 13.43
CA SER A 853 34.38 8.57 14.80
C SER A 853 35.57 8.69 15.76
N GLU A 854 35.41 9.45 16.84
CA GLU A 854 36.36 9.55 17.96
C GLU A 854 35.77 8.86 19.19
N VAL A 855 36.31 7.70 19.57
CA VAL A 855 35.84 6.96 20.75
C VAL A 855 36.94 6.87 21.80
N HIS A 856 36.61 7.28 23.02
CA HIS A 856 37.50 7.29 24.18
C HIS A 856 36.96 6.37 25.28
N LEU A 857 37.74 5.37 25.66
CA LEU A 857 37.46 4.50 26.80
C LEU A 857 38.41 4.81 27.96
N TYR A 858 37.85 4.98 29.16
CA TYR A 858 38.58 5.25 30.40
C TYR A 858 38.36 4.11 31.38
N GLY A 859 39.44 3.52 31.88
CA GLY A 859 39.36 2.37 32.77
C GLY A 859 40.71 1.75 33.08
N SER A 860 40.71 0.50 33.47
CA SER A 860 41.88 -0.30 33.81
C SER A 860 41.72 -1.72 33.26
N GLU A 861 42.78 -2.52 33.33
CA GLU A 861 42.76 -3.93 32.90
C GLU A 861 42.32 -4.15 31.44
N PHE A 862 42.54 -3.18 30.55
CA PHE A 862 42.19 -3.33 29.14
C PHE A 862 42.90 -4.53 28.50
N ARG A 863 42.10 -5.40 27.87
CA ARG A 863 42.52 -6.60 27.16
C ARG A 863 41.89 -6.64 25.79
N LEU A 864 42.70 -6.93 24.79
CA LEU A 864 42.29 -7.09 23.40
C LEU A 864 42.52 -8.55 22.97
N GLY A 865 41.44 -9.24 22.60
CA GLY A 865 41.47 -10.69 22.35
C GLY A 865 41.83 -11.52 23.59
N GLY A 866 41.56 -10.99 24.79
CA GLY A 866 41.91 -11.61 26.08
C GLY A 866 43.32 -11.26 26.60
N GLU A 867 44.19 -10.72 25.76
CA GLU A 867 45.55 -10.33 26.11
C GLU A 867 45.65 -8.85 26.51
N PRO A 868 46.44 -8.46 27.54
CA PRO A 868 46.63 -7.06 27.91
C PRO A 868 47.16 -6.23 26.73
N ILE A 869 46.68 -4.99 26.59
CA ILE A 869 47.11 -4.10 25.50
C ILE A 869 48.56 -3.66 25.74
N ALA A 870 49.45 -4.00 24.81
CA ALA A 870 50.88 -3.70 24.91
C ALA A 870 51.12 -2.17 24.92
N GLY A 871 51.93 -1.72 25.88
CA GLY A 871 52.30 -0.29 26.00
C GLY A 871 51.28 0.57 26.75
N LEU A 872 50.14 0.02 27.16
CA LEU A 872 49.15 0.74 27.97
C LEU A 872 49.54 0.74 29.45
N LEU A 873 50.29 1.77 29.86
CA LEU A 873 50.61 2.06 31.26
C LEU A 873 49.49 2.90 31.91
N PRO A 874 49.30 2.86 33.25
CA PRO A 874 48.42 3.82 33.93
C PRO A 874 48.80 5.27 33.57
N GLY A 875 47.82 6.11 33.31
CA GLY A 875 47.97 7.50 32.84
C GLY A 875 48.29 7.65 31.35
N HIS A 876 48.44 6.56 30.58
CA HIS A 876 48.74 6.61 29.15
C HIS A 876 47.50 6.31 28.29
N THR A 877 47.44 6.95 27.12
CA THR A 877 46.47 6.67 26.07
C THR A 877 47.13 5.85 24.96
N VAL A 878 46.47 4.79 24.51
CA VAL A 878 46.87 4.01 23.34
C VAL A 878 45.78 4.11 22.28
N GLU A 879 46.18 4.42 21.05
CA GLU A 879 45.31 4.35 19.88
C GLU A 879 45.29 2.91 19.34
N ILE A 880 44.09 2.36 19.19
CA ILE A 880 43.84 1.04 18.61
C ILE A 880 43.32 1.27 17.20
N ASN A 881 44.14 0.95 16.21
CA ASN A 881 43.71 0.97 14.82
C ASN A 881 42.86 -0.27 14.52
N LEU A 882 41.55 -0.07 14.32
CA LEU A 882 40.63 -1.18 14.08
C LEU A 882 40.93 -1.94 12.77
N ALA A 883 41.57 -1.30 11.80
CA ALA A 883 41.96 -1.93 10.54
C ALA A 883 43.01 -3.05 10.71
N ASP A 884 43.74 -3.03 11.83
CA ASP A 884 44.78 -4.02 12.13
C ASP A 884 44.23 -5.23 12.92
N LEU A 885 42.95 -5.22 13.30
CA LEU A 885 42.31 -6.27 14.06
C LEU A 885 41.61 -7.29 13.16
N GLY A 886 41.63 -8.56 13.55
CA GLY A 886 40.77 -9.56 12.92
C GLY A 886 39.30 -9.28 13.26
N ASN A 887 38.38 -9.62 12.35
CA ASN A 887 36.94 -9.52 12.61
C ASN A 887 36.59 -10.21 13.95
N TRP A 888 35.81 -9.53 14.80
CA TRP A 888 35.37 -10.02 16.11
C TRP A 888 36.46 -10.09 17.17
N THR A 889 37.38 -9.13 17.21
CA THR A 889 38.30 -9.02 18.34
C THR A 889 37.57 -8.43 19.55
N GLU A 890 37.55 -9.16 20.65
CA GLU A 890 36.95 -8.70 21.90
C GLU A 890 37.83 -7.66 22.59
N LEU A 891 37.23 -6.56 23.02
CA LEU A 891 37.82 -5.63 23.98
C LEU A 891 37.12 -5.81 25.33
N SER A 892 37.90 -6.04 26.38
CA SER A 892 37.41 -6.10 27.76
C SER A 892 38.23 -5.20 28.67
N ALA A 893 37.61 -4.66 29.72
CA ALA A 893 38.23 -3.76 30.68
C ALA A 893 37.42 -3.71 32.00
N ILE A 894 37.99 -3.06 33.01
CA ILE A 894 37.25 -2.54 34.17
C ILE A 894 37.20 -1.02 34.02
N LEU A 895 36.03 -0.42 33.80
CA LEU A 895 35.91 1.03 33.59
C LEU A 895 36.19 1.82 34.88
N THR A 896 36.29 3.15 34.78
CA THR A 896 36.63 4.02 35.92
C THR A 896 35.61 3.95 37.06
N ASP A 897 34.35 3.63 36.79
CA ASP A 897 33.31 3.36 37.81
C ASP A 897 33.42 1.95 38.46
N GLY A 898 34.40 1.14 38.05
CA GLY A 898 34.60 -0.23 38.51
C GLY A 898 33.76 -1.27 37.76
N SER A 899 32.96 -0.89 36.78
CA SER A 899 32.11 -1.82 36.04
C SER A 899 32.94 -2.70 35.09
N PRO A 900 32.57 -3.98 34.92
CA PRO A 900 33.17 -4.79 33.88
C PRO A 900 32.61 -4.36 32.52
N PHE A 901 33.50 -4.10 31.57
CA PHE A 901 33.19 -3.77 30.19
C PHE A 901 33.67 -4.88 29.26
N ARG A 902 32.83 -5.25 28.30
CA ARG A 902 33.11 -6.26 27.28
C ARG A 902 32.33 -5.92 26.03
N THR A 903 33.03 -5.62 24.94
CA THR A 903 32.41 -5.38 23.63
C THR A 903 33.18 -6.13 22.55
N TRP A 904 32.47 -6.48 21.48
CA TRP A 904 33.10 -6.95 20.26
C TRP A 904 33.44 -5.75 19.41
N LEU A 905 34.71 -5.58 19.06
CA LEU A 905 35.09 -4.60 18.06
C LEU A 905 34.72 -5.19 16.69
N VAL A 906 33.63 -4.68 16.14
CA VAL A 906 33.17 -4.97 14.78
C VAL A 906 33.32 -3.72 13.94
N ASP A 907 34.00 -3.85 12.79
CA ASP A 907 33.84 -2.88 11.71
C ASP A 907 32.44 -3.08 11.12
N GLU A 908 31.47 -2.32 11.64
CA GLU A 908 30.06 -2.45 11.26
C GLU A 908 29.83 -2.20 9.76
N TYR A 909 30.76 -1.50 9.10
CA TYR A 909 30.75 -1.29 7.65
C TYR A 909 30.81 -2.61 6.86
N TYR A 910 31.36 -3.68 7.45
CA TYR A 910 31.46 -5.00 6.80
C TYR A 910 30.11 -5.73 6.67
N TYR A 911 29.07 -5.33 7.42
CA TYR A 911 27.75 -5.98 7.37
C TYR A 911 26.83 -5.45 6.27
N GLN A 912 27.01 -4.21 5.80
CA GLN A 912 26.01 -3.57 4.92
C GLN A 912 26.37 -3.55 3.43
N SER A 913 27.61 -3.90 3.02
CA SER A 913 27.97 -3.98 1.60
C SER A 913 29.21 -4.85 1.34
N PRO A 914 29.07 -6.17 1.13
CA PRO A 914 30.20 -7.02 0.77
C PRO A 914 30.69 -6.64 -0.64
N GLY A 915 31.74 -5.81 -0.72
CA GLY A 915 32.38 -5.44 -1.98
C GLY A 915 32.95 -4.01 -2.09
N SER A 916 32.77 -3.14 -1.09
CA SER A 916 33.32 -1.77 -1.14
C SER A 916 34.82 -1.76 -0.80
N THR A 917 35.67 -1.35 -1.75
CA THR A 917 37.14 -1.23 -1.61
C THR A 917 37.59 0.22 -1.31
N ILE A 918 36.71 1.06 -0.81
CA ILE A 918 37.07 2.43 -0.44
C ILE A 918 37.98 2.36 0.80
N PRO A 919 39.20 2.95 0.79
CA PRO A 919 40.01 3.06 1.98
C PRO A 919 39.23 3.85 3.03
N THR A 920 38.79 3.17 4.08
CA THR A 920 38.10 3.80 5.20
C THR A 920 39.07 4.73 5.93
N PRO A 921 38.65 5.93 6.34
CA PRO A 921 39.41 6.74 7.29
C PRO A 921 39.80 5.86 8.49
N ALA A 922 41.01 6.03 9.03
CA ALA A 922 41.44 5.28 10.19
C ALA A 922 40.43 5.48 11.33
N THR A 923 39.84 4.39 11.82
CA THR A 923 38.93 4.44 12.97
C THR A 923 39.77 4.58 14.23
N GLN A 924 39.61 5.68 14.97
CA GLN A 924 40.40 5.98 16.16
C GLN A 924 39.63 5.56 17.41
N LEU A 925 39.97 4.39 17.94
CA LEU A 925 39.61 4.02 19.31
C LEU A 925 40.79 4.33 20.21
N THR A 926 40.60 5.17 21.21
CA THR A 926 41.61 5.41 22.23
C THR A 926 41.19 4.79 23.55
N VAL A 927 42.12 4.06 24.17
CA VAL A 927 41.97 3.53 25.53
C VAL A 927 42.92 4.27 26.43
N THR A 928 42.40 4.87 27.49
CA THR A 928 43.19 5.56 28.51
C THR A 928 43.11 4.76 29.79
N SER A 929 44.25 4.24 30.23
CA SER A 929 44.33 3.54 31.50
C SER A 929 44.33 4.57 32.62
N VAL A 930 43.28 4.63 33.42
CA VAL A 930 43.18 5.49 34.60
C VAL A 930 43.65 4.65 35.80
N PRO A 931 44.57 5.16 36.64
CA PRO A 931 44.92 4.47 37.87
C PRO A 931 43.67 4.21 38.71
N THR A 932 43.45 2.97 39.13
CA THR A 932 42.27 2.59 39.94
C THR A 932 42.20 3.31 41.29
N ALA A 933 43.23 4.06 41.67
CA ALA A 933 43.30 4.83 42.90
C ALA A 933 43.44 6.33 42.71
N ASP A 934 43.24 6.81 41.48
CA ASP A 934 43.02 8.22 41.17
C ASP A 934 41.55 8.55 41.49
N PHE A 935 41.28 8.77 42.77
CA PHE A 935 39.92 8.93 43.29
C PHE A 935 39.34 10.32 43.05
N ASN A 936 40.18 11.30 42.72
CA ASN A 936 39.71 12.62 42.31
C ASN A 936 39.65 12.79 40.77
N ALA A 937 40.09 11.76 40.03
CA ALA A 937 40.13 11.70 38.57
C ALA A 937 40.97 12.81 37.92
N ASP A 938 42.02 13.29 38.60
CA ASP A 938 42.92 14.33 38.08
C ASP A 938 44.09 13.78 37.24
N GLY A 939 44.13 12.45 37.07
CA GLY A 939 45.16 11.73 36.32
C GLY A 939 46.37 11.33 37.17
N LEU A 940 46.42 11.73 38.45
CA LEU A 940 47.50 11.42 39.37
C LEU A 940 46.98 10.55 40.52
N VAL A 941 47.88 9.78 41.13
CA VAL A 941 47.61 9.10 42.41
C VAL A 941 48.50 9.72 43.45
N ASP A 942 47.95 10.69 44.18
CA ASP A 942 48.66 11.49 45.16
C ASP A 942 47.87 11.63 46.49
N ALA A 943 48.24 12.61 47.31
CA ALA A 943 47.62 12.79 48.62
C ALA A 943 46.18 13.31 48.55
N ALA A 944 45.78 13.95 47.44
CA ALA A 944 44.42 14.40 47.18
C ALA A 944 43.48 13.21 46.99
N ASP A 945 43.93 12.14 46.33
CA ASP A 945 43.17 10.90 46.20
C ASP A 945 42.97 10.22 47.54
N LEU A 946 44.00 10.18 48.37
CA LEU A 946 43.86 9.64 49.73
C LEU A 946 42.82 10.41 50.53
N ALA A 947 42.74 11.72 50.34
CA ALA A 947 41.72 12.55 50.98
C ALA A 947 40.31 12.20 50.47
N GLN A 948 40.14 11.98 49.17
CA GLN A 948 38.86 11.51 48.60
C GLN A 948 38.47 10.11 49.09
N TRP A 949 39.42 9.18 49.10
CA TRP A 949 39.21 7.84 49.65
C TRP A 949 38.79 7.88 51.11
N ASN A 950 39.46 8.68 51.96
CA ASN A 950 39.08 8.83 53.37
C ASN A 950 37.64 9.32 53.54
N ASN A 951 37.19 10.23 52.66
CA ASN A 951 35.81 10.73 52.67
C ASN A 951 34.81 9.68 52.19
N ALA A 952 35.23 8.79 51.28
CA ALA A 952 34.42 7.72 50.72
C ALA A 952 34.48 6.41 51.52
N PHE A 953 35.41 6.26 52.47
CA PHE A 953 35.67 5.01 53.18
C PHE A 953 34.47 4.58 54.03
N GLY A 954 33.96 3.37 53.76
CA GLY A 954 32.75 2.83 54.38
C GLY A 954 31.44 3.29 53.73
N ILE A 955 31.49 4.11 52.68
CA ILE A 955 30.34 4.48 51.84
C ILE A 955 30.47 3.79 50.49
N SER A 956 31.49 4.18 49.71
CA SER A 956 31.76 3.70 48.36
C SER A 956 33.21 3.28 48.14
N ALA A 957 34.08 3.45 49.13
CA ALA A 957 35.45 2.96 49.13
C ALA A 957 35.73 2.05 50.34
N ASP A 958 36.62 1.09 50.18
CA ASP A 958 36.97 0.08 51.18
C ASP A 958 38.50 -0.07 51.38
N GLY A 959 38.89 -1.10 52.12
CA GLY A 959 40.30 -1.37 52.40
C GLY A 959 41.11 -1.82 51.18
N ASN A 960 40.47 -2.38 50.15
CA ASN A 960 41.12 -2.73 48.89
C ASN A 960 41.44 -1.48 48.08
N ASP A 961 40.55 -0.49 48.09
CA ASP A 961 40.80 0.81 47.44
C ASP A 961 41.99 1.53 48.06
N PHE A 962 42.12 1.48 49.39
CA PHE A 962 43.30 2.01 50.08
C PHE A 962 44.59 1.29 49.65
N LEU A 963 44.53 -0.03 49.48
CA LEU A 963 45.69 -0.81 49.03
C LEU A 963 46.01 -0.52 47.57
N ALA A 964 45.01 -0.24 46.73
CA ALA A 964 45.22 0.23 45.36
C ALA A 964 45.94 1.59 45.37
N TRP A 965 45.49 2.53 46.21
CA TRP A 965 46.15 3.82 46.41
C TRP A 965 47.57 3.66 46.90
N GLN A 966 47.79 2.86 47.93
CA GLN A 966 49.13 2.65 48.47
C GLN A 966 50.09 2.04 47.43
N ARG A 967 49.58 1.19 46.52
CA ARG A 967 50.36 0.59 45.45
C ARG A 967 50.63 1.56 44.30
N GLN A 968 49.71 2.49 44.03
CA GLN A 968 49.77 3.40 42.89
C GLN A 968 50.35 4.78 43.22
N PHE A 969 50.37 5.15 44.51
CA PHE A 969 50.93 6.39 45.00
C PHE A 969 52.38 6.56 44.55
N ASN A 970 52.67 7.67 43.84
CA ASN A 970 53.96 8.00 43.21
C ASN A 970 54.43 7.13 42.02
N LEU A 971 53.61 6.22 41.46
CA LEU A 971 54.05 5.43 40.28
C LEU A 971 54.36 6.30 39.04
N LEU A 972 53.70 7.45 38.88
CA LEU A 972 53.93 8.38 37.76
C LEU A 972 55.08 9.37 38.01
N SER A 973 55.54 9.53 39.26
CA SER A 973 56.67 10.41 39.59
C SER A 973 58.05 9.76 39.41
N ALA A 974 58.11 8.46 39.10
CA ALA A 974 59.37 7.71 38.96
C ALA A 974 60.02 7.79 37.56
N ALA A 975 59.38 8.40 36.55
CA ALA A 975 59.87 8.45 35.17
C ALA A 975 60.68 9.73 34.85
N SER A 976 61.76 9.96 35.58
CA SER A 976 62.97 10.65 35.07
C SER A 976 64.08 10.62 36.11
N PRO A 977 65.09 9.73 36.01
CA PRO A 977 66.39 10.09 36.52
C PRO A 977 66.92 11.19 35.61
N ARG A 978 66.83 12.46 36.05
CA ARG A 978 67.71 13.50 35.53
C ARG A 978 69.13 13.01 35.80
N GLN A 979 69.77 12.48 34.77
CA GLN A 979 71.17 12.11 34.77
C GLN A 979 71.96 13.43 34.86
N THR A 980 72.07 14.00 36.05
CA THR A 980 73.10 15.00 36.33
C THR A 980 74.42 14.26 36.25
N SER A 981 75.11 14.38 35.12
CA SER A 981 76.52 14.05 35.04
C SER A 981 77.24 14.82 36.13
N VAL A 982 77.68 14.10 37.16
CA VAL A 982 78.69 14.57 38.08
C VAL A 982 79.96 14.76 37.23
N PRO A 983 80.54 15.98 37.13
CA PRO A 983 81.79 16.15 36.41
C PRO A 983 82.90 15.46 37.19
N GLU A 984 83.42 14.34 36.68
CA GLU A 984 84.72 13.85 37.10
C GLU A 984 85.81 14.74 36.48
N PRO A 985 86.87 15.07 37.24
CA PRO A 985 87.88 16.03 36.83
C PRO A 985 88.74 15.46 35.69
N ALA A 986 88.90 16.26 34.63
CA ALA A 986 89.78 15.92 33.52
C ALA A 986 91.23 15.68 33.99
N SER A 987 91.73 14.48 33.74
CA SER A 987 93.09 13.99 34.00
C SER A 987 94.19 14.66 33.16
N HIS A 988 94.15 15.99 32.97
CA HIS A 988 95.12 16.74 32.16
C HIS A 988 95.86 17.86 32.93
N CYS A 989 95.81 17.89 34.26
CA CYS A 989 96.51 18.92 35.06
C CYS A 989 97.35 18.37 36.23
N LEU A 990 97.95 17.18 36.06
CA LEU A 990 98.92 16.61 37.02
C LEU A 990 100.24 16.21 36.33
N LEU A 991 100.72 17.06 35.43
CA LEU A 991 102.11 17.12 34.99
C LEU A 991 102.36 18.55 34.52
N ILE A 992 103.41 19.17 35.07
CA ILE A 992 103.79 20.60 34.98
C ILE A 992 103.20 21.46 36.11
N ALA A 993 103.78 21.32 37.30
CA ALA A 993 104.53 22.42 37.94
C ALA A 993 104.86 22.06 39.40
N MET A 994 105.88 21.21 39.59
CA MET A 994 106.84 21.53 40.64
C MET A 994 107.75 22.63 40.08
N ALA A 995 107.94 23.65 40.91
CA ALA A 995 108.93 24.72 40.87
C ALA A 995 108.49 26.10 40.33
N VAL A 996 108.61 27.06 41.27
CA VAL A 996 108.67 28.53 41.15
C VAL A 996 107.29 29.19 41.01
N GLY A 997 106.81 30.07 41.88
CA GLY A 997 107.46 30.90 42.89
C GLY A 997 106.98 32.34 42.70
N SER A 998 106.32 32.88 43.73
CA SER A 998 106.25 34.30 44.13
C SER A 998 105.21 35.28 43.52
N ILE A 999 104.68 36.10 44.46
CA ILE A 999 104.10 37.47 44.38
C ILE A 999 102.55 37.64 44.26
N SER A 1000 101.90 37.71 45.44
CA SER A 1000 101.07 38.79 46.07
C SER A 1000 100.19 39.80 45.23
N PRO A 1001 99.34 40.66 45.87
CA PRO A 1001 97.87 40.55 45.86
C PRO A 1001 97.15 41.86 45.43
N ARG A 1002 95.81 41.95 45.62
CA ARG A 1002 94.89 43.13 45.76
C ARG A 1002 93.65 42.94 44.86
N ARG A 1003 92.42 43.39 45.16
CA ARG A 1003 91.75 44.21 46.19
C ARG A 1003 90.23 44.05 45.91
N PHE A 1004 89.39 43.82 46.94
CA PHE A 1004 88.36 44.74 47.51
C PHE A 1004 87.03 44.96 46.76
N ALA A 1005 85.97 44.93 47.58
CA ALA A 1005 84.67 45.66 47.53
C ALA A 1005 83.58 45.12 46.58
N ALA A 1006 82.45 44.61 47.11
CA ALA A 1006 81.24 45.30 47.66
C ALA A 1006 80.25 45.63 46.53
N ASP A 1007 79.06 45.02 46.47
CA ASP A 1007 77.82 45.24 47.26
C ASP A 1007 76.83 46.16 46.51
N ALA A 1008 75.53 45.96 46.77
CA ALA A 1008 74.32 46.54 46.16
C ALA A 1008 73.93 45.96 44.77
N GLY A 1009 72.71 45.48 44.50
CA GLY A 1009 71.41 45.77 45.09
C GLY A 1009 70.59 46.63 44.14
N HIS A 1010 69.60 46.06 43.43
CA HIS A 1010 68.28 46.67 43.22
C HIS A 1010 67.32 45.81 42.37
N ASN A 1011 66.10 45.71 42.88
CA ASN A 1011 64.84 45.38 42.21
C ASN A 1011 64.59 46.22 40.94
N VAL A 1012 63.77 45.68 40.02
CA VAL A 1012 62.42 46.20 39.63
C VAL A 1012 62.05 45.75 38.19
N ARG A 1013 60.90 45.06 38.10
CA ARG A 1013 59.83 45.02 37.06
C ARG A 1013 60.18 44.96 35.56
N ASN A 1014 59.53 44.02 34.86
CA ASN A 1014 58.47 44.26 33.85
C ASN A 1014 58.06 42.89 33.27
N ALA A 1015 56.78 42.50 33.33
CA ALA A 1015 55.69 42.81 32.39
C ALA A 1015 55.66 41.89 31.16
N ASN A 1016 54.52 41.20 31.02
CA ASN A 1016 53.85 40.67 29.83
C ASN A 1016 54.64 39.81 28.83
N MET A 1017 54.22 38.56 28.67
CA MET A 1017 53.13 38.18 27.76
C MET A 1017 52.25 37.12 28.43
#